data_AF-A0A9D8IKS2-F1
#
_entry.id   AF-A0A9D8IKS2-F1
#
_cell.length_a   1.000
_cell.length_b   1.000
_cell.length_c   1.000
_cell.angle_alpha   90.00
_cell.angle_beta   90.00
_cell.angle_gamma   90.00
#
_symmetry.space_group_name_H-M   'P 1'
#
loop_
_entity.id
_entity.type
_entity.pdbx_description
1 polymer ?
#
loop_
_entity_poly.entity_id
_entity_poly.type
_entity_poly.pdbx_seq_one_letter_code
_entity_poly.pdbx_strand_id
1 'polypeptide(L)'
;MIFSSARRIAGALALLAMVAGLSARADYIIIQVNLNGEYRPLSSAMGVGGAPGGDGGILGGGVPGGMPPGGPGMPPGGPGMPPGGPGMPPGGGLPGEGGAPGMPGSPAQVPPEYVFVVVEITKNDQMVELTTAVGAPIRRLSTTAGSGIAFNFDPGNPVHVALLKDEGGAVMPSVDKRMGRFITNLLTKGRTKQEESLEISMWALQHGLLKRYEDGMNGLARDAKSAKAPGVAAWKKVSKSLEETIPANPAADPLRRRFSESRQQVDGKYCTIVSDRPAQAIEEVQKIASQVDEEIRSIYGWFAWHGLALKPMRQKLLLVVGERVVPRPGESRFHDIEGGTNLRGIPYSLQQITVNDPHLRNIQQRLKQFSLKGWNLAKLLKLEPKSYPDVVSATGLDLTKLCDVGYVSMLNIASEALRSETDRADRSFLVANQMLPLLGDLPDGVIPPAWLEYGMGSAFQTPTATPWTTLGMGHSVYLPLYKELARTKKLEATPAEALRKTVCDSYFRMSANMPGDKALSAKARATAWSFFYYATRKQTELFSAYLRELARCPRDLELSEEMLWSCFNRSFLKDRKLDDIAREWDVYIRQEPLEGERMFTLIRAAQEEFGFDRAPDARRNAMMSASGLLFSNSAIIQEAIKAGMSGGAGFPGVPGAGPPGTGVGPGGEGSR
;
A
#
# COMPACT_ATOMS: atom_id res chain seq x y z
N MET A 1 -22.13 -45.79 4.38
CA MET A 1 -21.53 -44.52 3.92
C MET A 1 -22.39 -43.29 4.25
N ILE A 2 -23.72 -43.33 4.11
CA ILE A 2 -24.62 -42.18 4.31
C ILE A 2 -24.56 -41.57 5.74
N PHE A 3 -24.46 -42.41 6.78
CA PHE A 3 -24.34 -41.95 8.18
C PHE A 3 -23.00 -41.25 8.51
N SER A 4 -21.93 -41.49 7.74
CA SER A 4 -20.64 -40.80 7.93
C SER A 4 -20.70 -39.37 7.42
N SER A 5 -21.39 -39.14 6.30
CA SER A 5 -21.60 -37.81 5.74
C SER A 5 -22.51 -36.96 6.63
N ALA A 6 -23.56 -37.53 7.22
CA ALA A 6 -24.46 -36.79 8.13
C ALA A 6 -23.75 -36.28 9.40
N ARG A 7 -22.87 -37.08 10.01
CA ARG A 7 -22.04 -36.63 11.16
C ARG A 7 -20.98 -35.60 10.77
N ARG A 8 -20.42 -35.68 9.55
CA ARG A 8 -19.49 -34.68 9.02
C ARG A 8 -20.18 -33.34 8.75
N ILE A 9 -21.39 -33.39 8.19
CA ILE A 9 -22.25 -32.23 7.97
C ILE A 9 -22.69 -31.63 9.31
N ALA A 10 -23.05 -32.44 10.31
CA ALA A 10 -23.42 -31.95 11.65
C ALA A 10 -22.23 -31.32 12.42
N GLY A 11 -21.02 -31.87 12.30
CA GLY A 11 -19.81 -31.29 12.89
C GLY A 11 -19.36 -30.00 12.20
N ALA A 12 -19.44 -29.95 10.86
CA ALA A 12 -19.21 -28.73 10.08
C ALA A 12 -20.31 -27.69 10.36
N LEU A 13 -21.57 -28.11 10.54
CA LEU A 13 -22.70 -27.26 10.94
C LEU A 13 -22.59 -26.76 12.37
N ALA A 14 -21.95 -27.49 13.30
CA ALA A 14 -21.69 -27.02 14.65
C ALA A 14 -20.53 -26.00 14.68
N LEU A 15 -19.50 -26.21 13.85
CA LEU A 15 -18.44 -25.21 13.62
C LEU A 15 -19.00 -23.97 12.90
N LEU A 16 -19.88 -24.18 11.91
CA LEU A 16 -20.65 -23.13 11.24
C LEU A 16 -21.63 -22.46 12.19
N ALA A 17 -22.30 -23.14 13.13
CA ALA A 17 -23.23 -22.51 14.07
C ALA A 17 -22.51 -21.64 15.10
N MET A 18 -21.26 -21.98 15.46
CA MET A 18 -20.38 -21.08 16.22
C MET A 18 -19.91 -19.87 15.39
N VAL A 19 -19.89 -19.95 14.06
CA VAL A 19 -19.45 -18.88 13.14
C VAL A 19 -20.63 -18.09 12.52
N ALA A 20 -21.83 -18.68 12.43
CA ALA A 20 -23.00 -18.22 11.69
C ALA A 20 -24.09 -17.57 12.57
N GLY A 21 -23.87 -17.47 13.89
CA GLY A 21 -24.66 -16.59 14.76
C GLY A 21 -24.48 -15.09 14.47
N LEU A 22 -23.67 -14.73 13.48
CA LEU A 22 -23.40 -13.36 13.06
C LEU A 22 -24.24 -13.03 11.83
N SER A 23 -25.31 -12.26 12.06
CA SER A 23 -26.14 -11.62 11.03
C SER A 23 -25.27 -10.98 9.93
N ALA A 24 -25.72 -11.03 8.67
CA ALA A 24 -25.04 -10.43 7.53
C ALA A 24 -24.86 -8.92 7.76
N ARG A 25 -23.63 -8.55 8.14
CA ARG A 25 -23.18 -7.20 8.50
C ARG A 25 -21.99 -6.85 7.64
N ALA A 26 -21.84 -5.57 7.37
CA ALA A 26 -20.67 -5.02 6.72
C ALA A 26 -19.42 -5.26 7.56
N ASP A 27 -18.35 -5.74 6.94
CA ASP A 27 -17.08 -5.95 7.64
C ASP A 27 -16.00 -4.95 7.23
N TYR A 28 -16.16 -4.25 6.10
CA TYR A 28 -15.23 -3.21 5.67
C TYR A 28 -15.94 -1.93 5.23
N ILE A 29 -15.33 -0.79 5.56
CA ILE A 29 -15.68 0.52 5.00
C ILE A 29 -14.53 1.05 4.14
N ILE A 30 -14.89 1.85 3.13
CA ILE A 30 -13.96 2.71 2.42
C ILE A 30 -14.19 4.13 2.96
N ILE A 31 -13.11 4.77 3.41
CA ILE A 31 -13.05 6.19 3.72
C ILE A 31 -12.34 6.88 2.56
N GLN A 32 -13.04 7.76 1.86
CA GLN A 32 -12.47 8.61 0.82
C GLN A 32 -12.23 9.99 1.39
N VAL A 33 -11.03 10.53 1.20
CA VAL A 33 -10.63 11.86 1.65
C VAL A 33 -10.22 12.69 0.44
N ASN A 34 -10.91 13.81 0.19
CA ASN A 34 -10.52 14.83 -0.77
C ASN A 34 -9.46 15.75 -0.17
N LEU A 35 -8.21 15.62 -0.63
CA LEU A 35 -7.05 16.40 -0.18
C LEU A 35 -7.05 17.85 -0.67
N ASN A 36 -7.88 18.16 -1.67
CA ASN A 36 -8.07 19.53 -2.17
C ASN A 36 -9.38 20.16 -1.67
N GLY A 37 -10.28 19.35 -1.11
CA GLY A 37 -11.55 19.82 -0.58
C GLY A 37 -11.36 20.58 0.73
N GLU A 38 -11.91 21.79 0.81
CA GLU A 38 -12.02 22.54 2.05
C GLU A 38 -13.22 22.05 2.86
N TYR A 39 -13.00 21.79 4.15
CA TYR A 39 -14.11 21.51 5.04
C TYR A 39 -14.91 22.79 5.27
N ARG A 40 -16.18 22.79 4.86
CA ARG A 40 -17.13 23.88 5.12
C ARG A 40 -18.11 23.42 6.20
N PRO A 41 -18.06 24.00 7.41
CA PRO A 41 -19.04 23.69 8.45
C PRO A 41 -20.45 23.96 7.93
N LEU A 42 -21.43 23.11 8.28
CA LEU A 42 -22.83 23.29 7.87
C LEU A 42 -23.41 24.66 8.24
N SER A 43 -22.90 25.30 9.30
CA SER A 43 -23.28 26.67 9.67
C SER A 43 -23.00 27.72 8.59
N SER A 44 -22.03 27.46 7.70
CA SER A 44 -21.71 28.31 6.55
C SER A 44 -22.50 27.96 5.29
N ALA A 45 -22.99 26.72 5.16
CA ALA A 45 -23.81 26.27 4.03
C ALA A 45 -25.31 26.57 4.22
N MET A 46 -25.79 26.60 5.48
CA MET A 46 -27.15 27.00 5.82
C MET A 46 -27.30 28.50 6.09
N GLY A 47 -26.36 29.33 5.60
CA GLY A 47 -26.59 30.77 5.54
C GLY A 47 -27.91 31.01 4.84
N VAL A 48 -28.91 31.42 5.62
CA VAL A 48 -30.30 31.64 5.21
C VAL A 48 -30.26 32.31 3.84
N GLY A 49 -30.63 31.57 2.80
CA GLY A 49 -30.89 32.13 1.50
C GLY A 49 -32.03 33.11 1.69
N GLY A 50 -31.67 34.38 1.91
CA GLY A 50 -32.61 35.48 1.74
C GLY A 50 -33.16 35.29 0.33
N ALA A 51 -34.46 35.03 0.26
CA ALA A 51 -35.17 34.86 -0.98
C ALA A 51 -34.72 35.98 -1.95
N PRO A 52 -34.41 35.68 -3.22
CA PRO A 52 -34.14 36.72 -4.20
C PRO A 52 -35.36 37.63 -4.24
N GLY A 53 -35.22 38.84 -3.71
CA GLY A 53 -36.28 39.82 -3.64
C GLY A 53 -36.77 40.08 -5.05
N GLY A 54 -38.00 39.64 -5.32
CA GLY A 54 -38.66 39.86 -6.60
C GLY A 54 -38.87 41.34 -6.83
N ASP A 55 -38.61 41.75 -8.08
CA ASP A 55 -39.04 43.00 -8.66
C ASP A 55 -40.55 43.17 -8.48
N GLY A 56 -40.93 44.05 -7.55
CA GLY A 56 -42.30 44.50 -7.32
C GLY A 56 -42.36 46.01 -7.46
N GLY A 57 -42.72 46.47 -8.64
CA GLY A 57 -42.85 47.89 -8.97
C GLY A 57 -44.05 48.58 -8.31
N ILE A 58 -43.83 49.87 -8.02
CA ILE A 58 -44.70 51.04 -8.22
C ILE A 58 -46.08 51.07 -7.53
N LEU A 59 -46.23 52.08 -6.66
CA LEU A 59 -47.36 53.01 -6.40
C LEU A 59 -47.21 53.42 -4.92
N GLY A 60 -46.98 54.66 -4.49
CA GLY A 60 -47.34 55.99 -4.99
C GLY A 60 -47.97 56.73 -3.80
N GLY A 61 -47.34 57.82 -3.32
CA GLY A 61 -47.99 58.74 -2.37
C GLY A 61 -47.08 59.50 -1.39
N GLY A 62 -46.94 60.82 -1.63
CA GLY A 62 -47.03 61.84 -0.56
C GLY A 62 -45.79 62.22 0.26
N VAL A 63 -45.21 63.38 -0.09
CA VAL A 63 -44.27 64.30 0.62
C VAL A 63 -44.75 64.72 2.04
N PRO A 64 -44.03 65.51 2.89
CA PRO A 64 -42.65 66.05 2.82
C PRO A 64 -41.84 66.14 4.14
N GLY A 65 -40.52 66.39 4.04
CA GLY A 65 -39.84 67.32 4.99
C GLY A 65 -38.41 66.95 5.42
N GLY A 66 -37.49 67.91 5.26
CA GLY A 66 -36.26 67.98 6.07
C GLY A 66 -34.94 68.06 5.30
N MET A 67 -34.58 69.26 4.84
CA MET A 67 -33.20 69.63 4.48
C MET A 67 -32.24 69.48 5.67
N PRO A 68 -30.94 69.34 5.42
CA PRO A 68 -29.99 70.20 6.13
C PRO A 68 -29.05 70.97 5.19
N PRO A 69 -28.47 72.09 5.67
CA PRO A 69 -27.85 73.14 4.86
C PRO A 69 -26.34 72.93 4.59
N GLY A 70 -25.83 73.71 3.64
CA GLY A 70 -24.50 73.62 2.99
C GLY A 70 -23.28 73.71 3.92
N GLY A 71 -22.12 73.19 3.51
CA GLY A 71 -21.15 73.72 2.53
C GLY A 71 -19.80 73.89 3.26
N PRO A 72 -18.69 74.42 2.70
CA PRO A 72 -18.26 74.61 1.31
C PRO A 72 -16.83 74.08 1.03
N GLY A 73 -16.39 74.03 -0.23
CA GLY A 73 -14.94 74.07 -0.55
C GLY A 73 -14.49 73.34 -1.81
N MET A 74 -14.52 74.03 -2.96
CA MET A 74 -13.61 73.79 -4.09
C MET A 74 -12.25 74.46 -3.81
N PRO A 75 -11.17 74.02 -4.47
CA PRO A 75 -10.61 74.87 -5.53
C PRO A 75 -10.20 74.12 -6.82
N PRO A 76 -9.89 74.86 -7.90
CA PRO A 76 -10.11 74.50 -9.29
C PRO A 76 -8.83 74.00 -10.01
N GLY A 77 -9.03 73.60 -11.27
CA GLY A 77 -8.05 72.93 -12.11
C GLY A 77 -6.82 73.72 -12.55
N GLY A 78 -6.01 73.05 -13.37
CA GLY A 78 -4.83 73.61 -14.02
C GLY A 78 -4.37 72.73 -15.19
N PRO A 79 -4.23 73.28 -16.41
CA PRO A 79 -3.94 72.58 -17.66
C PRO A 79 -2.45 72.56 -17.99
N GLY A 80 -1.99 71.62 -18.83
CA GLY A 80 -0.62 71.66 -19.31
C GLY A 80 -0.25 70.56 -20.32
N MET A 81 -0.65 70.75 -21.58
CA MET A 81 0.13 70.25 -22.72
C MET A 81 1.41 71.07 -22.87
N PRO A 82 2.50 70.46 -23.36
CA PRO A 82 3.37 71.13 -24.31
C PRO A 82 3.49 70.38 -25.65
N PRO A 83 3.65 71.13 -26.76
CA PRO A 83 3.75 70.61 -28.12
C PRO A 83 5.22 70.47 -28.58
N GLY A 84 5.47 69.59 -29.56
CA GLY A 84 6.64 69.68 -30.44
C GLY A 84 7.32 68.34 -30.74
N GLY A 85 7.21 67.88 -31.99
CA GLY A 85 7.93 66.73 -32.57
C GLY A 85 9.43 67.01 -32.83
N PRO A 86 10.13 66.39 -33.82
CA PRO A 86 9.65 65.57 -34.95
C PRO A 86 10.45 64.25 -35.19
N GLY A 87 9.92 63.35 -36.04
CA GLY A 87 10.77 62.41 -36.78
C GLY A 87 10.21 60.99 -36.96
N MET A 88 9.33 60.81 -37.94
CA MET A 88 9.05 59.50 -38.55
C MET A 88 9.77 59.41 -39.91
N PRO A 89 10.18 58.19 -40.30
CA PRO A 89 9.96 57.73 -41.66
C PRO A 89 9.27 56.34 -41.71
N PRO A 90 8.79 55.90 -42.89
CA PRO A 90 7.46 55.32 -43.04
C PRO A 90 7.43 53.83 -43.40
N GLY A 91 6.22 53.25 -43.28
CA GLY A 91 5.81 52.01 -43.94
C GLY A 91 5.36 50.97 -42.92
N GLY A 92 4.18 50.38 -42.97
CA GLY A 92 3.16 50.29 -44.01
C GLY A 92 2.53 48.90 -43.86
N GLY A 93 1.20 48.83 -43.69
CA GLY A 93 0.46 47.57 -43.71
C GLY A 93 -0.53 47.36 -42.54
N LEU A 94 -1.79 47.70 -42.78
CA LEU A 94 -2.98 47.15 -42.07
C LEU A 94 -3.11 45.65 -42.40
N PRO A 95 -3.58 44.78 -41.47
CA PRO A 95 -5.02 44.59 -41.23
C PRO A 95 -5.33 44.39 -39.73
N GLY A 96 -6.47 44.77 -39.16
CA GLY A 96 -7.80 44.25 -39.44
C GLY A 96 -8.45 43.82 -38.12
N GLU A 97 -9.68 44.29 -37.90
CA GLU A 97 -10.73 43.80 -36.99
C GLU A 97 -10.49 43.66 -35.48
N GLY A 98 -11.41 44.29 -34.73
CA GLY A 98 -11.40 44.38 -33.29
C GLY A 98 -11.72 43.06 -32.59
N GLY A 99 -10.88 42.72 -31.63
CA GLY A 99 -11.19 41.78 -30.55
C GLY A 99 -11.41 42.56 -29.26
N ALA A 100 -12.58 42.38 -28.64
CA ALA A 100 -12.86 42.89 -27.31
C ALA A 100 -11.84 42.35 -26.28
N PRO A 101 -11.50 43.10 -25.22
CA PRO A 101 -10.59 42.63 -24.18
C PRO A 101 -11.14 41.35 -23.56
N GLY A 102 -10.43 40.24 -23.74
CA GLY A 102 -10.79 38.96 -23.16
C GLY A 102 -10.91 39.08 -21.65
N MET A 103 -12.07 38.67 -21.12
CA MET A 103 -12.24 38.46 -19.68
C MET A 103 -11.14 37.51 -19.17
N PRO A 104 -10.59 37.74 -17.97
CA PRO A 104 -9.65 36.81 -17.36
C PRO A 104 -10.32 35.43 -17.29
N GLY A 105 -9.75 34.46 -18.01
CA GLY A 105 -10.23 33.09 -18.04
C GLY A 105 -10.35 32.58 -16.61
N SER A 106 -11.50 31.96 -16.29
CA SER A 106 -11.71 31.32 -15.00
C SER A 106 -10.52 30.42 -14.68
N PRO A 107 -9.93 30.51 -13.47
CA PRO A 107 -8.77 29.71 -13.11
C PRO A 107 -9.08 28.24 -13.37
N ALA A 108 -8.19 27.56 -14.09
CA ALA A 108 -8.32 26.14 -14.39
C ALA A 108 -8.58 25.39 -13.09
N GLN A 109 -9.72 24.68 -13.03
CA GLN A 109 -10.14 23.95 -11.85
C GLN A 109 -9.14 22.81 -11.62
N VAL A 110 -8.34 22.91 -10.55
CA VAL A 110 -7.38 21.86 -10.20
C VAL A 110 -8.17 20.58 -9.90
N PRO A 111 -7.88 19.45 -10.57
CA PRO A 111 -8.62 18.23 -10.35
C PRO A 111 -8.52 17.81 -8.87
N PRO A 112 -9.60 17.32 -8.27
CA PRO A 112 -9.58 16.88 -6.89
C PRO A 112 -8.63 15.68 -6.71
N GLU A 113 -7.80 15.74 -5.68
CA GLU A 113 -6.89 14.67 -5.29
C GLU A 113 -7.51 13.88 -4.14
N TYR A 114 -7.65 12.57 -4.29
CA TYR A 114 -8.33 11.71 -3.31
C TYR A 114 -7.42 10.64 -2.73
N VAL A 115 -7.66 10.31 -1.47
CA VAL A 115 -7.10 9.16 -0.77
C VAL A 115 -8.21 8.21 -0.40
N PHE A 116 -8.00 6.91 -0.61
CA PHE A 116 -8.94 5.87 -0.23
C PHE A 116 -8.30 4.99 0.83
N VAL A 117 -9.02 4.80 1.93
CA VAL A 117 -8.57 4.01 3.08
C VAL A 117 -9.60 2.93 3.36
N VAL A 118 -9.17 1.67 3.45
CA VAL A 118 -10.07 0.55 3.74
C VAL A 118 -9.87 0.12 5.18
N VAL A 119 -10.94 0.08 5.97
CA VAL A 119 -10.85 -0.24 7.40
C VAL A 119 -11.87 -1.32 7.76
N GLU A 120 -11.45 -2.28 8.57
CA GLU A 120 -12.32 -3.34 9.08
C GLU A 120 -13.16 -2.86 10.26
N ILE A 121 -14.44 -3.24 10.29
CA ILE A 121 -15.37 -2.97 11.40
C ILE A 121 -15.18 -4.05 12.49
N THR A 122 -14.90 -3.65 13.72
CA THR A 122 -14.50 -4.58 14.82
C THR A 122 -15.59 -4.90 15.83
N LYS A 123 -16.61 -4.05 15.98
CA LYS A 123 -17.71 -4.28 16.91
C LYS A 123 -19.05 -4.26 16.20
N ASN A 124 -19.97 -5.02 16.77
CA ASN A 124 -21.39 -4.93 16.47
C ASN A 124 -21.88 -3.51 16.79
N ASP A 125 -21.79 -2.59 15.83
CA ASP A 125 -22.32 -1.25 15.99
C ASP A 125 -23.82 -1.32 16.25
N GLN A 126 -24.26 -0.65 17.32
CA GLN A 126 -25.64 -0.19 17.39
C GLN A 126 -25.75 0.89 16.32
N MET A 127 -26.46 0.61 15.23
CA MET A 127 -27.05 1.69 14.44
C MET A 127 -27.96 2.46 15.39
N VAL A 128 -27.46 3.56 15.94
CA VAL A 128 -28.35 4.58 16.48
C VAL A 128 -28.80 5.34 15.24
N GLU A 129 -29.88 4.90 14.62
CA GLU A 129 -30.58 5.69 13.60
C GLU A 129 -31.15 6.94 14.29
N LEU A 130 -30.29 7.94 14.49
CA LEU A 130 -30.74 9.30 14.62
C LEU A 130 -30.99 9.77 13.21
N THR A 131 -32.25 9.73 12.79
CA THR A 131 -32.67 10.42 11.59
C THR A 131 -32.50 11.91 11.86
N THR A 132 -31.56 12.54 11.15
CA THR A 132 -31.50 14.01 11.14
C THR A 132 -32.84 14.56 10.63
N ALA A 133 -33.13 15.85 10.87
CA ALA A 133 -34.31 16.51 10.30
C ALA A 133 -34.38 16.41 8.75
N VAL A 134 -33.27 16.04 8.10
CA VAL A 134 -33.11 15.87 6.65
C VAL A 134 -33.12 14.39 6.21
N GLY A 135 -33.45 13.45 7.11
CA GLY A 135 -33.58 12.02 6.76
C GLY A 135 -32.26 11.25 6.68
N ALA A 136 -31.10 11.88 6.87
CA ALA A 136 -29.81 11.21 6.72
C ALA A 136 -29.48 10.34 7.95
N PRO A 137 -29.12 9.06 7.77
CA PRO A 137 -28.74 8.18 8.87
C PRO A 137 -27.34 8.52 9.38
N ILE A 138 -27.23 8.68 10.70
CA ILE A 138 -25.95 8.82 11.42
C ILE A 138 -25.48 7.43 11.84
N ARG A 139 -24.21 7.10 11.63
CA ARG A 139 -23.64 5.81 12.04
C ARG A 139 -22.49 6.01 12.99
N ARG A 140 -22.59 5.48 14.20
CA ARG A 140 -21.40 5.25 15.02
C ARG A 140 -20.69 4.02 14.45
N LEU A 141 -19.39 4.13 14.22
CA LEU A 141 -18.56 3.06 13.70
C LEU A 141 -17.45 2.72 14.69
N SER A 142 -17.22 1.44 14.93
CA SER A 142 -16.03 0.92 15.61
C SER A 142 -15.22 0.06 14.65
N THR A 143 -13.97 0.46 14.42
CA THR A 143 -13.08 -0.12 13.40
C THR A 143 -11.77 -0.62 14.02
N THR A 144 -10.89 -1.22 13.21
CA THR A 144 -9.53 -1.60 13.63
C THR A 144 -8.62 -0.41 13.90
N ALA A 145 -8.90 0.75 13.30
CA ALA A 145 -8.13 1.98 13.46
C ALA A 145 -8.72 2.96 14.48
N GLY A 146 -9.91 2.69 15.02
CA GLY A 146 -10.56 3.54 16.01
C GLY A 146 -12.08 3.56 15.87
N SER A 147 -12.73 4.43 16.63
CA SER A 147 -14.17 4.66 16.60
C SER A 147 -14.47 6.07 16.12
N GLY A 148 -15.58 6.23 15.41
CA GLY A 148 -15.98 7.52 14.86
C GLY A 148 -17.46 7.59 14.50
N ILE A 149 -17.86 8.73 13.96
CA ILE A 149 -19.22 8.97 13.49
C ILE A 149 -19.16 9.18 11.97
N ALA A 150 -19.90 8.39 11.21
CA ALA A 150 -20.01 8.52 9.77
C ALA A 150 -21.37 9.12 9.41
N PHE A 151 -21.35 10.02 8.43
CA PHE A 151 -22.53 10.57 7.79
C PHE A 151 -22.57 10.09 6.34
N ASN A 152 -23.75 9.71 5.88
CA ASN A 152 -24.00 9.37 4.48
C ASN A 152 -24.42 10.60 3.65
N PHE A 153 -24.17 11.83 4.13
CA PHE A 153 -24.74 13.02 3.50
C PHE A 153 -23.69 14.10 3.22
N ASP A 154 -23.88 14.72 2.06
CA ASP A 154 -23.24 15.90 1.48
C ASP A 154 -22.14 15.63 0.43
N PRO A 155 -22.42 15.85 -0.88
CA PRO A 155 -21.41 15.87 -1.94
C PRO A 155 -20.36 16.99 -1.79
N GLY A 156 -20.57 17.96 -0.88
CA GLY A 156 -19.60 18.98 -0.52
C GLY A 156 -18.62 18.58 0.59
N ASN A 157 -18.83 17.44 1.28
CA ASN A 157 -17.97 17.03 2.38
C ASN A 157 -16.66 16.41 1.86
N PRO A 158 -15.47 16.89 2.29
CA PRO A 158 -14.21 16.31 1.86
C PRO A 158 -13.96 14.88 2.36
N VAL A 159 -14.79 14.33 3.26
CA VAL A 159 -14.68 12.93 3.71
C VAL A 159 -15.98 12.18 3.43
N HIS A 160 -15.88 11.11 2.63
CA HIS A 160 -16.99 10.21 2.35
C HIS A 160 -16.71 8.82 2.93
N VAL A 161 -17.75 8.16 3.42
CA VAL A 161 -17.67 6.81 3.96
C VAL A 161 -18.68 5.94 3.25
N ALA A 162 -18.22 4.82 2.69
CA ALA A 162 -19.06 3.85 2.03
C ALA A 162 -18.78 2.45 2.57
N LEU A 163 -19.80 1.58 2.55
CA LEU A 163 -19.59 0.16 2.78
C LEU A 163 -18.88 -0.42 1.55
N LEU A 164 -17.83 -1.21 1.77
CA LEU A 164 -17.17 -1.92 0.68
C LEU A 164 -18.07 -3.08 0.22
N LYS A 165 -18.75 -2.93 -0.91
CA LYS A 165 -19.63 -3.96 -1.49
C LYS A 165 -18.92 -4.73 -2.60
N ASP A 166 -19.24 -6.01 -2.78
CA ASP A 166 -18.79 -6.87 -3.87
C ASP A 166 -19.55 -6.62 -5.18
N GLU A 167 -19.22 -7.37 -6.23
CA GLU A 167 -19.83 -7.23 -7.56
C GLU A 167 -21.34 -7.48 -7.55
N GLY A 168 -21.82 -8.35 -6.65
CA GLY A 168 -23.24 -8.62 -6.45
C GLY A 168 -23.94 -7.58 -5.58
N GLY A 169 -23.23 -6.52 -5.15
CA GLY A 169 -23.74 -5.51 -4.23
C GLY A 169 -23.82 -5.97 -2.77
N ALA A 170 -23.40 -7.20 -2.47
CA ALA A 170 -23.33 -7.71 -1.10
C ALA A 170 -22.11 -7.12 -0.39
N VAL A 171 -22.15 -6.92 0.91
CA VAL A 171 -21.00 -6.31 1.59
C VAL A 171 -19.83 -7.29 1.63
N MET A 172 -18.62 -6.79 1.36
CA MET A 172 -17.39 -7.58 1.43
C MET A 172 -17.22 -8.10 2.87
N PRO A 173 -17.10 -9.42 3.05
CA PRO A 173 -17.01 -9.99 4.38
C PRO A 173 -15.57 -10.02 4.90
N SER A 174 -15.43 -10.04 6.22
CA SER A 174 -14.15 -10.09 6.95
C SER A 174 -13.32 -11.30 6.54
N VAL A 175 -12.01 -11.22 6.79
CA VAL A 175 -11.12 -12.38 6.62
C VAL A 175 -11.67 -13.61 7.35
N ASP A 176 -12.20 -13.45 8.56
CA ASP A 176 -12.81 -14.55 9.31
C ASP A 176 -14.01 -15.19 8.61
N LYS A 177 -14.95 -14.38 8.12
CA LYS A 177 -16.12 -14.88 7.38
C LYS A 177 -15.72 -15.50 6.03
N ARG A 178 -14.72 -14.91 5.35
CA ARG A 178 -14.12 -15.49 4.14
C ARG A 178 -13.52 -16.86 4.43
N MET A 179 -12.84 -17.04 5.57
CA MET A 179 -12.31 -18.33 5.99
C MET A 179 -13.43 -19.37 6.15
N GLY A 180 -14.54 -19.00 6.79
CA GLY A 180 -15.70 -19.89 6.92
C GLY A 180 -16.26 -20.35 5.57
N ARG A 181 -16.37 -19.43 4.60
CA ARG A 181 -16.76 -19.76 3.21
C ARG A 181 -15.72 -20.64 2.52
N PHE A 182 -14.44 -20.36 2.70
CA PHE A 182 -13.33 -21.14 2.17
C PHE A 182 -13.37 -22.60 2.69
N ILE A 183 -13.49 -22.78 4.01
CA ILE A 183 -13.63 -24.09 4.64
C ILE A 183 -14.84 -24.84 4.08
N THR A 184 -16.00 -24.17 3.99
CA THR A 184 -17.23 -24.78 3.45
C THR A 184 -17.02 -25.27 2.02
N ASN A 185 -16.46 -24.43 1.15
CA ASN A 185 -16.16 -24.79 -0.23
C ASN A 185 -15.15 -25.93 -0.31
N LEU A 186 -14.15 -25.96 0.57
CA LEU A 186 -13.13 -26.98 0.57
C LEU A 186 -13.69 -28.36 0.95
N LEU A 187 -14.54 -28.42 1.98
CA LEU A 187 -15.19 -29.65 2.46
C LEU A 187 -16.12 -30.29 1.41
N THR A 188 -16.61 -29.52 0.44
CA THR A 188 -17.44 -30.06 -0.66
C THR A 188 -16.63 -30.78 -1.74
N LYS A 189 -15.30 -30.62 -1.78
CA LYS A 189 -14.44 -31.17 -2.85
C LYS A 189 -14.01 -32.62 -2.63
N GLY A 190 -14.46 -33.29 -1.57
CA GLY A 190 -14.17 -34.71 -1.31
C GLY A 190 -12.69 -35.01 -1.04
N ARG A 191 -11.92 -34.03 -0.56
CA ARG A 191 -10.49 -34.18 -0.24
C ARG A 191 -10.29 -34.99 1.05
N THR A 192 -9.06 -35.43 1.30
CA THR A 192 -8.74 -36.07 2.58
C THR A 192 -8.69 -35.02 3.70
N LYS A 193 -9.05 -35.40 4.92
CA LYS A 193 -8.98 -34.50 6.09
C LYS A 193 -7.62 -33.83 6.28
N GLN A 194 -6.56 -34.53 5.89
CA GLN A 194 -5.18 -34.05 5.98
C GLN A 194 -4.92 -32.92 4.98
N GLU A 195 -5.29 -33.11 3.71
CA GLU A 195 -5.18 -32.09 2.67
C GLU A 195 -6.05 -30.87 3.00
N GLU A 196 -7.28 -31.10 3.46
CA GLU A 196 -8.20 -30.03 3.86
C GLU A 196 -7.58 -29.18 4.97
N SER A 197 -7.06 -29.81 6.03
CA SER A 197 -6.46 -29.11 7.17
C SER A 197 -5.20 -28.35 6.77
N LEU A 198 -4.34 -28.93 5.91
CA LEU A 198 -3.12 -28.27 5.44
C LEU A 198 -3.43 -26.99 4.66
N GLU A 199 -4.46 -27.03 3.82
CA GLU A 199 -4.87 -25.89 3.01
C GLU A 199 -5.59 -24.82 3.85
N ILE A 200 -6.42 -25.23 4.83
CA ILE A 200 -7.02 -24.33 5.80
C ILE A 200 -5.94 -23.61 6.62
N SER A 201 -4.92 -24.35 7.08
CA SER A 201 -3.79 -23.77 7.80
C SER A 201 -3.05 -22.76 6.93
N MET A 202 -2.71 -23.11 5.68
CA MET A 202 -2.02 -22.18 4.78
C MET A 202 -2.84 -20.92 4.51
N TRP A 203 -4.13 -21.09 4.25
CA TRP A 203 -5.04 -19.97 4.04
C TRP A 203 -5.06 -19.06 5.27
N ALA A 204 -5.14 -19.63 6.48
CA ALA A 204 -5.11 -18.87 7.72
C ALA A 204 -3.81 -18.06 7.86
N LEU A 205 -2.66 -18.70 7.64
CA LEU A 205 -1.35 -18.07 7.71
C LEU A 205 -1.22 -16.89 6.73
N GLN A 206 -1.58 -17.12 5.47
CA GLN A 206 -1.50 -16.13 4.41
C GLN A 206 -2.36 -14.89 4.68
N HIS A 207 -3.40 -15.01 5.51
CA HIS A 207 -4.31 -13.92 5.87
C HIS A 207 -4.10 -13.38 7.29
N GLY A 208 -2.95 -13.66 7.92
CA GLY A 208 -2.60 -13.13 9.25
C GLY A 208 -3.31 -13.82 10.42
N LEU A 209 -3.98 -14.95 10.20
CA LEU A 209 -4.62 -15.73 11.26
C LEU A 209 -3.65 -16.76 11.88
N LEU A 210 -2.50 -16.28 12.37
CA LEU A 210 -1.39 -17.11 12.85
C LEU A 210 -1.83 -18.18 13.84
N LYS A 211 -2.62 -17.81 14.86
CA LYS A 211 -3.11 -18.77 15.87
C LYS A 211 -3.87 -19.94 15.25
N ARG A 212 -4.73 -19.69 14.25
CA ARG A 212 -5.46 -20.75 13.55
C ARG A 212 -4.55 -21.65 12.73
N TYR A 213 -3.53 -21.07 12.09
CA TYR A 213 -2.49 -21.86 11.42
C TYR A 213 -1.78 -22.78 12.41
N GLU A 214 -1.34 -22.26 13.56
CA GLU A 214 -0.61 -23.04 14.56
C GLU A 214 -1.47 -24.14 15.17
N ASP A 215 -2.72 -23.83 15.52
CA ASP A 215 -3.69 -24.82 16.02
C ASP A 215 -3.92 -25.94 14.99
N GLY A 216 -4.06 -25.58 13.71
CA GLY A 216 -4.23 -26.53 12.61
C GLY A 216 -3.01 -27.43 12.40
N MET A 217 -1.81 -26.84 12.35
CA MET A 217 -0.56 -27.59 12.15
C MET A 217 -0.20 -28.46 13.36
N ASN A 218 -0.43 -27.97 14.58
CA ASN A 218 -0.23 -28.74 15.81
C ASN A 218 -1.25 -29.88 15.93
N GLY A 219 -2.49 -29.66 15.50
CA GLY A 219 -3.50 -30.71 15.38
C GLY A 219 -3.06 -31.82 14.43
N LEU A 220 -2.57 -31.46 13.24
CA LEU A 220 -2.02 -32.42 12.27
C LEU A 220 -0.79 -33.17 12.78
N ALA A 221 0.08 -32.51 13.56
CA ALA A 221 1.27 -33.13 14.11
C ALA A 221 0.99 -34.21 15.18
N ARG A 222 -0.23 -34.25 15.75
CA ARG A 222 -0.67 -35.27 16.71
C ARG A 222 -1.15 -36.56 16.03
N ASP A 223 -1.53 -36.50 14.76
CA ASP A 223 -1.93 -37.66 13.98
C ASP A 223 -0.72 -38.32 13.30
N ALA A 224 -0.48 -39.61 13.55
CA ALA A 224 0.73 -40.29 13.11
C ALA A 224 0.89 -40.34 11.57
N LYS A 225 -0.21 -40.35 10.83
CA LYS A 225 -0.19 -40.32 9.35
C LYS A 225 0.14 -38.91 8.85
N SER A 226 -0.54 -37.91 9.41
CA SER A 226 -0.40 -36.51 9.00
C SER A 226 0.94 -35.90 9.41
N ALA A 227 1.50 -36.34 10.53
CA ALA A 227 2.82 -35.92 11.02
C ALA A 227 3.98 -36.21 10.05
N LYS A 228 3.80 -37.12 9.08
CA LYS A 228 4.80 -37.43 8.06
C LYS A 228 4.76 -36.48 6.86
N ALA A 229 3.71 -35.67 6.69
CA ALA A 229 3.69 -34.68 5.63
C ALA A 229 4.88 -33.73 5.80
N PRO A 230 5.63 -33.41 4.72
CA PRO A 230 6.83 -32.57 4.81
C PRO A 230 6.59 -31.27 5.59
N GLY A 231 5.45 -30.61 5.34
CA GLY A 231 5.14 -29.36 6.00
C GLY A 231 4.84 -29.47 7.51
N VAL A 232 4.18 -30.55 7.92
CA VAL A 232 3.87 -30.82 9.34
C VAL A 232 5.13 -31.25 10.09
N ALA A 233 5.96 -32.08 9.46
CA ALA A 233 7.25 -32.50 10.01
C ALA A 233 8.19 -31.30 10.19
N ALA A 234 8.27 -30.42 9.19
CA ALA A 234 9.03 -29.18 9.27
C ALA A 234 8.49 -28.25 10.36
N TRP A 235 7.16 -28.06 10.43
CA TRP A 235 6.52 -27.26 11.48
C TRP A 235 6.85 -27.77 12.88
N LYS A 236 6.71 -29.07 13.12
CA LYS A 236 7.04 -29.70 14.41
C LYS A 236 8.49 -29.44 14.84
N LYS A 237 9.42 -29.38 13.89
CA LYS A 237 10.83 -29.05 14.16
C LYS A 237 11.00 -27.59 14.53
N VAL A 238 10.43 -26.67 13.73
CA VAL A 238 10.61 -25.23 13.97
C VAL A 238 9.81 -24.72 15.17
N SER A 239 8.61 -25.25 15.43
CA SER A 239 7.76 -24.82 16.54
C SER A 239 8.43 -25.06 17.89
N LYS A 240 9.13 -26.19 18.03
CA LYS A 240 9.96 -26.49 19.20
C LYS A 240 11.08 -25.45 19.38
N SER A 241 11.78 -25.12 18.30
CA SER A 241 12.85 -24.11 18.33
C SER A 241 12.32 -22.69 18.60
N LEU A 242 11.09 -22.40 18.20
CA LEU A 242 10.42 -21.13 18.52
C LEU A 242 9.98 -21.02 19.98
N GLU A 243 9.92 -22.12 20.73
CA GLU A 243 9.64 -22.13 22.17
C GLU A 243 10.89 -21.90 23.02
N GLU A 244 12.08 -22.13 22.45
CA GLU A 244 13.36 -21.93 23.15
C GLU A 244 13.62 -20.44 23.42
N THR A 245 14.30 -20.16 24.55
CA THR A 245 14.74 -18.81 24.87
C THR A 245 15.87 -18.40 23.94
N ILE A 246 15.67 -17.29 23.21
CA ILE A 246 16.66 -16.79 22.27
C ILE A 246 17.55 -15.76 22.95
N PRO A 247 18.89 -15.91 22.88
CA PRO A 247 19.82 -14.97 23.47
C PRO A 247 19.62 -13.55 22.97
N ALA A 248 19.82 -12.57 23.88
CA ALA A 248 19.89 -11.17 23.48
C ALA A 248 21.02 -10.96 22.47
N ASN A 249 20.83 -10.04 21.55
CA ASN A 249 21.85 -9.72 20.57
C ASN A 249 22.89 -8.78 21.21
N PRO A 250 24.17 -9.18 21.31
CA PRO A 250 25.20 -8.37 21.98
C PRO A 250 25.44 -7.02 21.28
N ALA A 251 25.02 -6.89 20.02
CA ALA A 251 25.13 -5.63 19.29
C ALA A 251 24.05 -4.60 19.66
N ALA A 252 23.06 -4.95 20.50
CA ALA A 252 22.06 -4.00 21.00
C ALA A 252 22.71 -2.80 21.71
N ASP A 253 23.71 -3.05 22.56
CA ASP A 253 24.39 -2.02 23.34
C ASP A 253 25.19 -1.02 22.48
N PRO A 254 26.07 -1.47 21.56
CA PRO A 254 26.71 -0.59 20.59
C PRO A 254 25.70 0.22 19.75
N LEU A 255 24.61 -0.41 19.32
CA LEU A 255 23.58 0.24 18.51
C LEU A 255 22.87 1.34 19.31
N ARG A 256 22.51 1.07 20.57
CA ARG A 256 21.94 2.05 21.50
C ARG A 256 22.86 3.24 21.73
N ARG A 257 24.17 3.02 21.88
CA ARG A 257 25.15 4.12 22.01
C ARG A 257 25.25 4.96 20.75
N ARG A 258 25.17 4.32 19.58
CA ARG A 258 25.22 4.98 18.28
C ARG A 258 24.01 5.89 18.06
N PHE A 259 22.82 5.41 18.39
CA PHE A 259 21.59 6.18 18.27
C PHE A 259 21.29 6.83 19.63
N SER A 260 22.16 7.73 20.11
CA SER A 260 22.12 8.35 21.45
C SER A 260 20.78 8.99 21.85
N GLU A 261 19.89 9.26 20.89
CA GLU A 261 18.50 9.68 21.11
C GLU A 261 17.58 8.52 21.56
N SER A 262 18.03 7.27 21.46
CA SER A 262 17.30 6.06 21.82
C SER A 262 17.22 5.90 23.33
N ARG A 263 16.11 6.36 23.91
CA ARG A 263 15.89 6.34 25.36
C ARG A 263 15.41 5.00 25.87
N GLN A 264 14.94 4.12 24.98
CA GLN A 264 14.27 2.89 25.38
C GLN A 264 14.84 1.66 24.68
N GLN A 265 14.88 0.57 25.44
CA GLN A 265 15.05 -0.77 24.93
C GLN A 265 13.82 -1.57 25.33
N VAL A 266 13.20 -2.23 24.35
CA VAL A 266 12.11 -3.17 24.56
C VAL A 266 12.54 -4.52 24.03
N ASP A 267 12.50 -5.52 24.90
CA ASP A 267 12.81 -6.89 24.54
C ASP A 267 11.53 -7.67 24.27
N GLY A 268 11.29 -8.01 23.01
CA GLY A 268 10.30 -9.00 22.60
C GLY A 268 10.83 -10.43 22.79
N LYS A 269 10.06 -11.43 22.36
CA LYS A 269 10.49 -12.83 22.39
C LYS A 269 11.61 -13.09 21.38
N TYR A 270 11.49 -12.52 20.19
CA TYR A 270 12.37 -12.78 19.05
C TYR A 270 13.18 -11.57 18.61
N CYS A 271 12.91 -10.39 19.16
CA CYS A 271 13.56 -9.14 18.80
C CYS A 271 13.94 -8.30 20.03
N THR A 272 14.92 -7.42 19.84
CA THR A 272 15.24 -6.32 20.73
C THR A 272 15.07 -5.03 19.94
N ILE A 273 14.21 -4.15 20.44
CA ILE A 273 13.93 -2.84 19.84
C ILE A 273 14.65 -1.76 20.64
N VAL A 274 15.46 -0.96 19.93
CA VAL A 274 16.08 0.26 20.42
C VAL A 274 15.26 1.44 19.87
N SER A 275 14.79 2.34 20.73
CA SER A 275 13.81 3.35 20.32
C SER A 275 14.08 4.74 20.89
N ASP A 276 13.94 5.77 20.03
CA ASP A 276 14.03 7.19 20.38
C ASP A 276 12.74 7.76 20.99
N ARG A 277 11.69 6.93 21.08
CA ARG A 277 10.39 7.34 21.60
C ARG A 277 10.48 7.75 23.07
N PRO A 278 9.66 8.71 23.51
CA PRO A 278 9.61 9.14 24.92
C PRO A 278 8.97 8.06 25.80
N ALA A 279 9.32 8.01 27.10
CA ALA A 279 8.90 6.94 28.04
C ALA A 279 7.39 6.68 28.05
N GLN A 280 6.60 7.73 27.81
CA GLN A 280 5.14 7.68 27.76
C GLN A 280 4.60 6.90 26.55
N ALA A 281 5.42 6.64 25.53
CA ALA A 281 5.08 5.88 24.34
C ALA A 281 5.60 4.42 24.38
N ILE A 282 6.00 3.91 25.55
CA ILE A 282 6.52 2.54 25.71
C ILE A 282 5.52 1.48 25.21
N GLU A 283 4.22 1.69 25.40
CA GLU A 283 3.17 0.77 24.95
C GLU A 283 3.14 0.63 23.43
N GLU A 284 3.43 1.71 22.69
CA GLU A 284 3.56 1.68 21.23
C GLU A 284 4.74 0.80 20.81
N VAL A 285 5.89 0.95 21.48
CA VAL A 285 7.09 0.15 21.18
C VAL A 285 6.88 -1.33 21.54
N GLN A 286 6.17 -1.63 22.63
CA GLN A 286 5.79 -3.01 23.00
C GLN A 286 4.81 -3.64 21.99
N LYS A 287 3.87 -2.85 21.47
CA LYS A 287 2.99 -3.30 20.38
C LYS A 287 3.81 -3.65 19.13
N ILE A 288 4.78 -2.82 18.76
CA ILE A 288 5.69 -3.09 17.64
C ILE A 288 6.46 -4.39 17.87
N ALA A 289 7.02 -4.61 19.07
CA ALA A 289 7.73 -5.85 19.40
C ALA A 289 6.84 -7.09 19.25
N SER A 290 5.58 -7.01 19.72
CA SER A 290 4.61 -8.11 19.58
C SER A 290 4.29 -8.42 18.12
N GLN A 291 4.15 -7.38 17.28
CA GLN A 291 3.91 -7.54 15.84
C GLN A 291 5.11 -8.14 15.11
N VAL A 292 6.33 -7.75 15.48
CA VAL A 292 7.56 -8.39 14.97
C VAL A 292 7.58 -9.87 15.36
N ASP A 293 7.20 -10.20 16.59
CA ASP A 293 7.19 -11.60 17.05
C ASP A 293 6.19 -12.46 16.26
N GLU A 294 5.00 -11.92 15.95
CA GLU A 294 4.00 -12.58 15.10
C GLU A 294 4.49 -12.76 13.66
N GLU A 295 5.15 -11.74 13.10
CA GLU A 295 5.68 -11.79 11.74
C GLU A 295 6.76 -12.88 11.59
N ILE A 296 7.69 -12.95 12.55
CA ILE A 296 8.75 -13.98 12.56
C ILE A 296 8.13 -15.37 12.59
N ARG A 297 7.16 -15.62 13.48
CA ARG A 297 6.45 -16.91 13.56
C ARG A 297 5.73 -17.23 12.25
N SER A 298 5.17 -16.23 11.60
CA SER A 298 4.45 -16.39 10.34
C SER A 298 5.40 -16.78 9.20
N ILE A 299 6.58 -16.16 9.11
CA ILE A 299 7.62 -16.51 8.14
C ILE A 299 8.12 -17.95 8.40
N TYR A 300 8.40 -18.33 9.65
CA TYR A 300 8.74 -19.72 10.00
C TYR A 300 7.64 -20.70 9.59
N GLY A 301 6.38 -20.35 9.85
CA GLY A 301 5.21 -21.14 9.47
C GLY A 301 5.13 -21.32 7.96
N TRP A 302 5.40 -20.28 7.19
CA TRP A 302 5.30 -20.31 5.74
C TRP A 302 6.33 -21.26 5.13
N PHE A 303 7.60 -21.13 5.53
CA PHE A 303 8.66 -22.03 5.08
C PHE A 303 8.41 -23.46 5.55
N ALA A 304 7.96 -23.63 6.81
CA ALA A 304 7.60 -24.93 7.33
C ALA A 304 6.51 -25.58 6.48
N TRP A 305 5.45 -24.86 6.10
CA TRP A 305 4.38 -25.40 5.25
C TRP A 305 4.93 -25.92 3.90
N HIS A 306 5.90 -25.23 3.32
CA HIS A 306 6.63 -25.66 2.11
C HIS A 306 7.65 -26.80 2.35
N GLY A 307 7.67 -27.40 3.53
CA GLY A 307 8.57 -28.50 3.90
C GLY A 307 9.98 -28.05 4.27
N LEU A 308 10.22 -26.74 4.40
CA LEU A 308 11.51 -26.17 4.77
C LEU A 308 11.52 -25.82 6.25
N ALA A 309 12.23 -26.61 7.06
CA ALA A 309 12.47 -26.28 8.45
C ALA A 309 13.65 -25.30 8.58
N LEU A 310 13.35 -24.00 8.68
CA LEU A 310 14.35 -22.97 8.93
C LEU A 310 15.15 -23.24 10.22
N LYS A 311 16.39 -22.73 10.26
CA LYS A 311 17.23 -22.85 11.46
C LYS A 311 16.66 -22.04 12.63
N PRO A 312 16.90 -22.46 13.88
CA PRO A 312 16.62 -21.64 15.04
C PRO A 312 17.39 -20.31 14.98
N MET A 313 16.79 -19.24 15.49
CA MET A 313 17.49 -17.97 15.64
C MET A 313 18.59 -18.10 16.70
N ARG A 314 19.80 -17.69 16.35
CA ARG A 314 20.96 -17.72 17.27
C ARG A 314 20.92 -16.58 18.30
N GLN A 315 20.26 -15.49 17.93
CA GLN A 315 20.14 -14.27 18.71
C GLN A 315 18.88 -13.53 18.26
N LYS A 316 18.38 -12.63 19.11
CA LYS A 316 17.24 -11.77 18.77
C LYS A 316 17.57 -10.86 17.59
N LEU A 317 16.55 -10.57 16.77
CA LEU A 317 16.66 -9.54 15.73
C LEU A 317 16.83 -8.16 16.37
N LEU A 318 17.53 -7.26 15.68
CA LEU A 318 17.74 -5.88 16.16
C LEU A 318 16.94 -4.91 15.30
N LEU A 319 16.01 -4.19 15.95
CA LEU A 319 15.26 -3.12 15.32
C LEU A 319 15.58 -1.79 15.99
N VAL A 320 15.85 -0.75 15.21
CA VAL A 320 15.87 0.64 15.71
C VAL A 320 14.62 1.33 15.19
N VAL A 321 13.83 1.89 16.09
CA VAL A 321 12.50 2.41 15.79
C VAL A 321 12.40 3.85 16.27
N GLY A 322 12.10 4.79 15.39
CA GLY A 322 12.00 6.18 15.80
C GLY A 322 11.61 7.19 14.73
N GLU A 323 11.42 8.44 15.14
CA GLU A 323 11.02 9.50 14.22
C GLU A 323 12.20 9.99 13.36
N ARG A 324 13.40 10.07 13.97
CA ARG A 324 14.60 10.65 13.34
C ARG A 324 15.65 9.62 12.98
N VAL A 325 15.24 8.35 12.92
CA VAL A 325 16.13 7.25 12.60
C VAL A 325 16.33 7.21 11.09
N VAL A 326 17.54 7.54 10.65
CA VAL A 326 17.93 7.56 9.23
C VAL A 326 19.13 6.63 9.03
N PRO A 327 19.14 5.77 7.99
CA PRO A 327 20.32 4.99 7.64
C PRO A 327 21.48 5.91 7.23
N ARG A 328 22.71 5.56 7.59
CA ARG A 328 23.88 6.23 7.03
C ARG A 328 24.01 5.91 5.55
N PRO A 329 24.72 6.75 4.77
CA PRO A 329 25.06 6.43 3.39
C PRO A 329 25.65 5.01 3.28
N GLY A 330 25.07 4.19 2.42
CA GLY A 330 25.49 2.80 2.17
C GLY A 330 24.93 1.74 3.13
N GLU A 331 24.17 2.11 4.17
CA GLU A 331 23.56 1.13 5.08
C GLU A 331 22.23 0.58 4.59
N SER A 332 21.48 1.37 3.81
CA SER A 332 20.29 0.89 3.11
C SER A 332 20.56 0.82 1.62
N ARG A 333 20.27 -0.33 1.02
CA ARG A 333 20.28 -0.52 -0.43
C ARG A 333 18.99 -0.03 -1.10
N PHE A 334 17.91 0.11 -0.33
CA PHE A 334 16.57 0.42 -0.85
C PHE A 334 16.03 1.68 -0.19
N HIS A 335 15.92 2.76 -0.97
CA HIS A 335 15.53 4.09 -0.50
C HIS A 335 14.00 4.31 -0.45
N ASP A 336 13.21 3.38 -0.97
CA ASP A 336 11.75 3.42 -1.05
C ASP A 336 11.03 2.88 0.18
N ILE A 337 11.78 2.35 1.13
CA ILE A 337 11.29 1.74 2.36
C ILE A 337 11.54 2.76 3.47
N GLU A 338 10.55 3.07 4.30
CA GLU A 338 10.70 4.07 5.36
C GLU A 338 11.61 3.50 6.47
N GLY A 339 12.92 3.53 6.21
CA GLY A 339 13.91 2.83 7.01
C GLY A 339 15.05 2.25 6.18
N GLY A 340 15.61 1.15 6.67
CA GLY A 340 16.68 0.44 5.97
C GLY A 340 17.16 -0.77 6.73
N THR A 341 17.58 -1.81 6.03
CA THR A 341 18.23 -2.97 6.64
C THR A 341 19.72 -2.90 6.37
N ASN A 342 20.51 -2.82 7.44
CA ASN A 342 21.94 -3.08 7.32
C ASN A 342 22.17 -4.57 7.53
N LEU A 343 22.48 -5.30 6.46
CA LEU A 343 22.93 -6.69 6.54
C LEU A 343 24.47 -6.81 6.59
N ARG A 344 25.20 -5.70 6.51
CA ARG A 344 26.68 -5.68 6.53
C ARG A 344 27.20 -5.53 7.95
N GLY A 345 28.12 -6.40 8.35
CA GLY A 345 28.68 -6.39 9.71
C GLY A 345 27.62 -6.79 10.73
N ILE A 346 27.19 -5.84 11.58
CA ILE A 346 26.13 -6.06 12.57
C ILE A 346 24.77 -5.97 11.87
N PRO A 347 23.98 -7.06 11.78
CA PRO A 347 22.66 -7.01 11.17
C PRO A 347 21.68 -6.25 12.06
N TYR A 348 21.05 -5.21 11.52
CA TYR A 348 19.93 -4.52 12.15
C TYR A 348 19.02 -3.88 11.09
N SER A 349 17.77 -3.62 11.44
CA SER A 349 16.85 -2.82 10.63
C SER A 349 16.52 -1.52 11.35
N LEU A 350 16.37 -0.48 10.57
CA LEU A 350 15.86 0.82 10.97
C LEU A 350 14.43 0.91 10.44
N GLN A 351 13.50 1.25 11.32
CA GLN A 351 12.15 1.61 10.97
C GLN A 351 11.94 3.07 11.36
N GLN A 352 11.68 3.90 10.35
CA GLN A 352 11.29 5.28 10.59
C GLN A 352 9.76 5.29 10.82
N ILE A 353 9.30 5.91 11.92
CA ILE A 353 7.85 6.08 12.19
C ILE A 353 7.35 7.43 11.67
N THR A 354 8.25 8.27 11.15
CA THR A 354 7.86 9.55 10.57
C THR A 354 7.21 9.34 9.22
N VAL A 355 6.04 9.93 9.06
CA VAL A 355 5.26 9.90 7.82
C VAL A 355 6.02 10.60 6.68
N ASN A 356 6.56 9.83 5.73
CA ASN A 356 7.06 10.39 4.47
C ASN A 356 5.96 10.46 3.39
N ASP A 357 4.86 9.72 3.56
CA ASP A 357 3.69 9.79 2.69
C ASP A 357 3.11 11.23 2.65
N PRO A 358 3.08 11.90 1.47
CA PRO A 358 2.58 13.26 1.33
C PRO A 358 1.06 13.37 1.60
N HIS A 359 0.30 12.34 1.28
CA HIS A 359 -1.14 12.29 1.52
C HIS A 359 -1.47 12.17 3.01
N LEU A 360 -0.78 11.28 3.72
CA LEU A 360 -0.93 11.17 5.17
C LEU A 360 -0.47 12.46 5.88
N ARG A 361 0.61 13.12 5.40
CA ARG A 361 1.02 14.44 5.90
C ARG A 361 -0.07 15.50 5.71
N ASN A 362 -0.73 15.53 4.54
CA ASN A 362 -1.84 16.46 4.29
C ASN A 362 -2.99 16.23 5.28
N ILE A 363 -3.39 14.97 5.48
CA ILE A 363 -4.42 14.58 6.46
C ILE A 363 -4.02 15.01 7.88
N GLN A 364 -2.78 14.74 8.30
CA GLN A 364 -2.28 15.11 9.62
C GLN A 364 -2.22 16.62 9.82
N GLN A 365 -1.86 17.39 8.79
CA GLN A 365 -1.89 18.85 8.84
C GLN A 365 -3.29 19.39 9.07
N ARG A 366 -4.31 18.82 8.41
CA ARG A 366 -5.72 19.16 8.64
C ARG A 366 -6.14 18.83 10.08
N LEU A 367 -5.81 17.63 10.57
CA LEU A 367 -6.10 17.22 11.94
C LEU A 367 -5.42 18.12 12.99
N LYS A 368 -4.20 18.60 12.71
CA LYS A 368 -3.48 19.53 13.58
C LYS A 368 -4.25 20.83 13.78
N GLN A 369 -4.97 21.33 12.77
CA GLN A 369 -5.81 22.52 12.91
C GLN A 369 -6.95 22.33 13.92
N PHE A 370 -7.53 21.12 14.00
CA PHE A 370 -8.54 20.79 15.00
C PHE A 370 -7.92 20.61 16.40
N SER A 371 -6.75 19.98 16.48
CA SER A 371 -6.00 19.87 17.73
C SER A 371 -5.71 21.25 18.34
N LEU A 372 -5.31 22.23 17.52
CA LEU A 372 -5.11 23.62 17.94
C LEU A 372 -6.40 24.30 18.44
N LYS A 373 -7.57 23.83 18.01
CA LYS A 373 -8.90 24.28 18.48
C LYS A 373 -9.38 23.51 19.73
N GLY A 374 -8.51 22.75 20.39
CA GLY A 374 -8.80 22.04 21.64
C GLY A 374 -9.33 20.62 21.47
N TRP A 375 -9.35 20.05 20.26
CA TRP A 375 -9.74 18.66 20.04
C TRP A 375 -8.67 17.70 20.56
N ASN A 376 -9.08 16.66 21.28
CA ASN A 376 -8.17 15.61 21.72
C ASN A 376 -8.27 14.39 20.79
N LEU A 377 -7.41 14.36 19.76
CA LEU A 377 -7.45 13.35 18.70
C LEU A 377 -7.23 11.92 19.21
N ALA A 378 -6.36 11.72 20.21
CA ALA A 378 -6.10 10.39 20.78
C ALA A 378 -7.34 9.84 21.51
N LYS A 379 -8.02 10.69 22.27
CA LYS A 379 -9.29 10.35 22.92
C LYS A 379 -10.43 10.22 21.91
N LEU A 380 -10.40 10.99 20.83
CA LEU A 380 -11.40 10.95 19.75
C LEU A 380 -11.40 9.60 19.02
N LEU A 381 -10.24 8.97 18.81
CA LEU A 381 -10.15 7.61 18.25
C LEU A 381 -10.89 6.56 19.08
N LYS A 382 -11.22 6.86 20.34
CA LYS A 382 -12.02 6.00 21.22
C LYS A 382 -13.42 6.55 21.47
N LEU A 383 -13.76 7.70 20.86
CA LEU A 383 -14.95 8.51 21.15
C LEU A 383 -15.14 8.75 22.66
N GLU A 384 -14.04 8.98 23.38
CA GLU A 384 -14.09 9.25 24.82
C GLU A 384 -14.74 10.63 25.11
N PRO A 385 -15.40 10.81 26.27
CA PRO A 385 -15.93 12.10 26.68
C PRO A 385 -14.86 13.20 26.67
N LYS A 386 -15.26 14.44 26.35
CA LYS A 386 -14.38 15.62 26.27
C LYS A 386 -13.29 15.52 25.20
N SER A 387 -13.39 14.60 24.24
CA SER A 387 -12.47 14.52 23.10
C SER A 387 -12.80 15.54 21.99
N TYR A 388 -14.02 16.06 22.00
CA TYR A 388 -14.57 17.05 21.07
C TYR A 388 -15.51 18.01 21.82
N PRO A 389 -15.89 19.16 21.22
CA PRO A 389 -16.84 20.10 21.82
C PRO A 389 -18.22 19.47 22.09
N ASP A 390 -18.92 19.92 23.13
CA ASP A 390 -20.24 19.38 23.48
C ASP A 390 -21.24 19.54 22.32
N VAL A 391 -21.73 18.39 21.83
CA VAL A 391 -22.72 18.26 20.74
C VAL A 391 -24.16 18.35 21.22
N VAL A 392 -24.39 18.22 22.53
CA VAL A 392 -25.70 18.42 23.17
C VAL A 392 -25.70 19.82 23.77
N SER A 393 -26.60 20.66 23.27
CA SER A 393 -26.82 22.03 23.77
C SER A 393 -28.12 22.11 24.59
N ALA A 394 -28.35 23.22 25.28
CA ALA A 394 -29.60 23.48 26.01
C ALA A 394 -30.85 23.43 25.12
N THR A 395 -30.69 23.64 23.81
CA THR A 395 -31.76 23.62 22.79
C THR A 395 -31.85 22.29 22.02
N GLY A 396 -31.07 21.28 22.40
CA GLY A 396 -31.05 19.96 21.75
C GLY A 396 -29.73 19.63 21.03
N LEU A 397 -29.79 18.68 20.09
CA LEU A 397 -28.64 18.19 19.34
C LEU A 397 -28.12 19.25 18.36
N ASP A 398 -26.86 19.64 18.51
CA ASP A 398 -26.18 20.55 17.60
C ASP A 398 -25.64 19.76 16.40
N LEU A 399 -26.44 19.72 15.32
CA LEU A 399 -26.12 18.98 14.10
C LEU A 399 -24.83 19.48 13.43
N THR A 400 -24.49 20.76 13.57
CA THR A 400 -23.26 21.30 12.99
C THR A 400 -22.04 20.70 13.69
N LYS A 401 -22.03 20.73 15.02
CA LYS A 401 -20.94 20.13 15.80
C LYS A 401 -20.88 18.61 15.62
N LEU A 402 -22.02 17.95 15.47
CA LEU A 402 -22.03 16.52 15.20
C LEU A 402 -21.37 16.21 13.85
N CYS A 403 -21.62 17.03 12.83
CA CYS A 403 -20.97 16.93 11.52
C CYS A 403 -19.45 17.20 11.59
N ASP A 404 -19.02 18.18 12.39
CA ASP A 404 -17.59 18.38 12.70
C ASP A 404 -17.01 17.10 13.32
N VAL A 405 -17.70 16.50 14.30
CA VAL A 405 -17.24 15.27 14.96
C VAL A 405 -17.10 14.13 13.98
N GLY A 406 -18.07 13.92 13.07
CA GLY A 406 -17.93 12.85 12.10
C GLY A 406 -16.85 13.11 11.06
N TYR A 407 -16.72 14.34 10.57
CA TYR A 407 -15.62 14.70 9.67
C TYR A 407 -14.25 14.46 10.33
N VAL A 408 -14.02 15.03 11.52
CA VAL A 408 -12.74 14.92 12.21
C VAL A 408 -12.47 13.49 12.66
N SER A 409 -13.48 12.76 13.15
CA SER A 409 -13.28 11.36 13.58
C SER A 409 -12.98 10.44 12.40
N MET A 410 -13.65 10.57 11.26
CA MET A 410 -13.34 9.77 10.06
C MET A 410 -11.98 10.14 9.45
N LEU A 411 -11.62 11.42 9.44
CA LEU A 411 -10.30 11.86 9.01
C LEU A 411 -9.19 11.32 9.94
N ASN A 412 -9.45 11.26 11.24
CA ASN A 412 -8.53 10.71 12.24
C ASN A 412 -8.38 9.18 12.12
N ILE A 413 -9.48 8.46 11.87
CA ILE A 413 -9.45 7.02 11.55
C ILE A 413 -8.66 6.77 10.26
N ALA A 414 -8.89 7.56 9.21
CA ALA A 414 -8.15 7.45 7.95
C ALA A 414 -6.64 7.66 8.18
N SER A 415 -6.28 8.67 8.98
CA SER A 415 -4.89 8.93 9.37
C SER A 415 -4.25 7.75 10.09
N GLU A 416 -4.94 7.17 11.07
CA GLU A 416 -4.40 6.05 11.87
C GLU A 416 -4.32 4.76 11.07
N ALA A 417 -5.31 4.50 10.20
CA ALA A 417 -5.30 3.35 9.31
C ALA A 417 -4.14 3.44 8.30
N LEU A 418 -3.96 4.57 7.62
CA LEU A 418 -2.83 4.77 6.69
C LEU A 418 -1.48 4.62 7.39
N ARG A 419 -1.32 5.23 8.58
CA ARG A 419 -0.11 5.08 9.39
C ARG A 419 0.16 3.60 9.71
N SER A 420 -0.86 2.90 10.20
CA SER A 420 -0.74 1.48 10.54
C SER A 420 -0.45 0.59 9.33
N GLU A 421 -0.95 0.94 8.14
CA GLU A 421 -0.64 0.23 6.89
C GLU A 421 0.83 0.41 6.50
N THR A 422 1.33 1.65 6.49
CA THR A 422 2.74 1.95 6.19
C THR A 422 3.66 1.26 7.20
N ASP A 423 3.40 1.42 8.50
CA ASP A 423 4.19 0.79 9.56
C ASP A 423 4.24 -0.73 9.44
N ARG A 424 3.13 -1.36 9.01
CA ARG A 424 3.07 -2.81 8.76
C ARG A 424 3.84 -3.19 7.51
N ALA A 425 3.74 -2.43 6.43
CA ALA A 425 4.45 -2.68 5.19
C ALA A 425 5.97 -2.60 5.39
N ASP A 426 6.48 -1.56 6.05
CA ASP A 426 7.91 -1.43 6.30
C ASP A 426 8.40 -2.51 7.25
N ARG A 427 7.72 -2.72 8.39
CA ARG A 427 8.12 -3.73 9.37
C ARG A 427 8.17 -5.13 8.79
N SER A 428 7.14 -5.56 8.07
CA SER A 428 7.10 -6.91 7.48
C SER A 428 8.26 -7.14 6.50
N PHE A 429 8.57 -6.14 5.66
CA PHE A 429 9.73 -6.17 4.78
C PHE A 429 11.05 -6.26 5.57
N LEU A 430 11.24 -5.39 6.56
CA LEU A 430 12.46 -5.29 7.36
C LEU A 430 12.72 -6.56 8.19
N VAL A 431 11.68 -7.18 8.74
CA VAL A 431 11.76 -8.43 9.48
C VAL A 431 12.14 -9.58 8.55
N ALA A 432 11.49 -9.68 7.39
CA ALA A 432 11.81 -10.70 6.40
C ALA A 432 13.28 -10.64 5.95
N ASN A 433 13.82 -9.44 5.69
CA ASN A 433 15.22 -9.29 5.32
C ASN A 433 16.19 -9.70 6.42
N GLN A 434 15.92 -9.38 7.69
CA GLN A 434 16.75 -9.83 8.80
C GLN A 434 16.70 -11.35 9.01
N MET A 435 15.64 -12.01 8.55
CA MET A 435 15.53 -13.47 8.56
C MET A 435 16.25 -14.14 7.39
N LEU A 436 16.70 -13.40 6.37
CA LEU A 436 17.37 -13.96 5.20
C LEU A 436 18.58 -14.84 5.52
N PRO A 437 19.47 -14.50 6.49
CA PRO A 437 20.58 -15.40 6.87
C PRO A 437 20.14 -16.76 7.42
N LEU A 438 18.89 -16.86 7.91
CA LEU A 438 18.31 -18.12 8.39
C LEU A 438 17.86 -19.02 7.21
N LEU A 439 17.77 -18.46 6.01
CA LEU A 439 17.52 -19.21 4.77
C LEU A 439 18.81 -19.84 4.27
N GLY A 440 18.84 -21.18 4.21
CA GLY A 440 19.83 -21.92 3.43
C GLY A 440 21.29 -21.83 3.89
N ASP A 441 21.52 -21.49 5.17
CA ASP A 441 22.85 -21.44 5.78
C ASP A 441 23.79 -20.38 5.22
N LEU A 442 23.24 -19.25 4.76
CA LEU A 442 24.05 -18.09 4.39
C LEU A 442 24.95 -17.69 5.58
N PRO A 443 26.28 -17.80 5.47
CA PRO A 443 27.19 -17.47 6.55
C PRO A 443 27.11 -15.98 6.87
N ASP A 444 27.34 -15.65 8.14
CA ASP A 444 27.51 -14.27 8.58
C ASP A 444 28.57 -13.58 7.71
N GLY A 445 28.23 -12.40 7.19
CA GLY A 445 29.08 -11.59 6.31
C GLY A 445 28.89 -11.83 4.81
N VAL A 446 28.24 -12.91 4.35
CA VAL A 446 27.89 -13.01 2.92
C VAL A 446 26.75 -12.02 2.62
N ILE A 447 27.05 -11.01 1.80
CA ILE A 447 26.06 -10.01 1.40
C ILE A 447 25.15 -10.64 0.33
N PRO A 448 23.84 -10.80 0.58
CA PRO A 448 22.93 -11.34 -0.40
C PRO A 448 22.82 -10.41 -1.63
N PRO A 449 22.59 -10.95 -2.83
CA PRO A 449 22.27 -10.13 -4.00
C PRO A 449 20.98 -9.34 -3.78
N ALA A 450 20.90 -8.17 -4.41
CA ALA A 450 19.79 -7.23 -4.25
C ALA A 450 18.44 -7.85 -4.62
N TRP A 451 18.40 -8.68 -5.67
CA TRP A 451 17.17 -9.37 -6.07
C TRP A 451 16.67 -10.35 -5.01
N LEU A 452 17.57 -11.02 -4.30
CA LEU A 452 17.22 -11.99 -3.26
C LEU A 452 16.74 -11.27 -2.01
N GLU A 453 17.49 -10.23 -1.60
CA GLU A 453 17.14 -9.39 -0.46
C GLU A 453 15.79 -8.71 -0.67
N TYR A 454 15.62 -7.97 -1.77
CA TYR A 454 14.36 -7.32 -2.08
C TYR A 454 13.23 -8.32 -2.33
N GLY A 455 13.53 -9.42 -3.04
CA GLY A 455 12.57 -10.46 -3.36
C GLY A 455 11.99 -11.11 -2.11
N MET A 456 12.82 -11.40 -1.11
CA MET A 456 12.37 -11.91 0.19
C MET A 456 11.57 -10.87 0.94
N GLY A 457 12.12 -9.66 1.13
CA GLY A 457 11.45 -8.57 1.84
C GLY A 457 10.05 -8.32 1.29
N SER A 458 9.93 -8.18 -0.03
CA SER A 458 8.65 -7.97 -0.70
C SER A 458 7.74 -9.20 -0.66
N ALA A 459 8.24 -10.43 -0.78
CA ALA A 459 7.37 -11.61 -0.76
C ALA A 459 6.62 -11.79 0.58
N PHE A 460 7.22 -11.37 1.69
CA PHE A 460 6.60 -11.41 3.02
C PHE A 460 6.02 -10.07 3.46
N GLN A 461 6.28 -9.00 2.70
CA GLN A 461 5.67 -7.70 2.94
C GLN A 461 4.15 -7.78 2.82
N THR A 462 3.44 -7.21 3.79
CA THR A 462 2.03 -6.83 3.60
C THR A 462 2.00 -5.44 2.98
N PRO A 463 1.65 -5.28 1.69
CA PRO A 463 1.78 -3.99 1.03
C PRO A 463 0.82 -2.94 1.61
N THR A 464 1.06 -1.67 1.29
CA THR A 464 0.08 -0.62 1.56
C THR A 464 -1.19 -0.83 0.72
N ALA A 465 -2.32 -0.27 1.15
CA ALA A 465 -3.64 -0.45 0.54
C ALA A 465 -4.20 -1.89 0.56
N THR A 466 -3.61 -2.80 1.35
CA THR A 466 -4.26 -4.07 1.73
C THR A 466 -4.73 -3.98 3.17
N PRO A 467 -6.04 -4.06 3.47
CA PRO A 467 -6.52 -3.85 4.85
C PRO A 467 -6.14 -5.01 5.79
N TRP A 468 -5.90 -6.22 5.25
CA TRP A 468 -5.44 -7.39 6.00
C TRP A 468 -4.02 -7.81 5.60
N THR A 469 -3.39 -8.64 6.43
CA THR A 469 -2.07 -9.26 6.18
C THR A 469 -2.13 -10.18 4.96
N THR A 470 -1.15 -10.12 4.06
CA THR A 470 -1.06 -10.95 2.84
C THR A 470 0.28 -11.67 2.73
N LEU A 471 0.61 -12.47 3.75
CA LEU A 471 1.93 -13.05 3.91
C LEU A 471 2.24 -14.11 2.84
N GLY A 472 3.30 -13.90 2.05
CA GLY A 472 3.75 -14.87 1.05
C GLY A 472 2.77 -15.08 -0.10
N MET A 473 1.84 -14.15 -0.33
CA MET A 473 0.85 -14.18 -1.41
C MET A 473 1.27 -13.33 -2.62
N GLY A 474 0.45 -13.33 -3.68
CA GLY A 474 0.64 -12.43 -4.81
C GLY A 474 0.68 -10.98 -4.32
N HIS A 475 1.82 -10.29 -4.51
CA HIS A 475 2.01 -8.95 -3.97
C HIS A 475 1.12 -7.97 -4.72
N SER A 476 0.30 -7.21 -3.98
CA SER A 476 -0.68 -6.31 -4.58
C SER A 476 -0.04 -5.32 -5.54
N VAL A 477 1.08 -4.69 -5.18
CA VAL A 477 1.81 -3.76 -6.06
C VAL A 477 2.58 -4.46 -7.20
N TYR A 478 3.41 -5.46 -6.90
CA TYR A 478 4.37 -6.00 -7.87
C TYR A 478 3.79 -7.00 -8.87
N LEU A 479 2.73 -7.73 -8.51
CA LEU A 479 2.11 -8.67 -9.44
C LEU A 479 1.46 -7.96 -10.64
N PRO A 480 0.59 -6.95 -10.46
CA PRO A 480 0.03 -6.18 -11.57
C PRO A 480 1.10 -5.41 -12.33
N LEU A 481 2.10 -4.85 -11.65
CA LEU A 481 3.21 -4.17 -12.31
C LEU A 481 3.99 -5.12 -13.23
N TYR A 482 4.32 -6.34 -12.77
CA TYR A 482 4.98 -7.34 -13.62
C TYR A 482 4.12 -7.68 -14.84
N LYS A 483 2.82 -7.97 -14.62
CA LYS A 483 1.88 -8.27 -15.71
C LYS A 483 1.80 -7.11 -16.72
N GLU A 484 1.82 -5.87 -16.24
CA GLU A 484 1.79 -4.68 -17.09
C GLU A 484 3.09 -4.47 -17.87
N LEU A 485 4.25 -4.63 -17.23
CA LEU A 485 5.55 -4.58 -17.90
C LEU A 485 5.66 -5.64 -19.00
N ALA A 486 5.14 -6.84 -18.75
CA ALA A 486 5.07 -7.92 -19.72
C ALA A 486 4.12 -7.57 -20.88
N ARG A 487 2.91 -7.11 -20.58
CA ARG A 487 1.88 -6.74 -21.57
C ARG A 487 2.34 -5.60 -22.48
N THR A 488 2.99 -4.60 -21.91
CA THR A 488 3.49 -3.41 -22.63
C THR A 488 4.86 -3.61 -23.26
N LYS A 489 5.43 -4.82 -23.21
CA LYS A 489 6.77 -5.14 -23.74
C LYS A 489 7.88 -4.24 -23.17
N LYS A 490 7.72 -3.81 -21.91
CA LYS A 490 8.72 -3.06 -21.14
C LYS A 490 9.68 -4.00 -20.37
N LEU A 491 9.37 -5.30 -20.32
CA LEU A 491 10.37 -6.35 -20.05
C LEU A 491 11.32 -6.53 -21.25
N GLU A 492 12.36 -7.36 -21.09
CA GLU A 492 13.26 -7.70 -22.18
C GLU A 492 12.53 -8.45 -23.32
N ALA A 493 13.18 -8.53 -24.48
CA ALA A 493 12.62 -9.19 -25.64
C ALA A 493 12.28 -10.66 -25.37
N THR A 494 13.08 -11.33 -24.52
CA THR A 494 12.83 -12.70 -24.08
C THR A 494 12.75 -12.83 -22.56
N PRO A 495 11.95 -13.78 -22.03
CA PRO A 495 11.95 -14.10 -20.60
C PRO A 495 13.34 -14.49 -20.07
N ALA A 496 14.18 -15.14 -20.89
CA ALA A 496 15.52 -15.57 -20.51
C ALA A 496 16.46 -14.39 -20.24
N GLU A 497 16.44 -13.36 -21.08
CA GLU A 497 17.16 -12.12 -20.85
C GLU A 497 16.67 -11.41 -19.59
N ALA A 498 15.35 -11.33 -19.40
CA ALA A 498 14.76 -10.73 -18.20
C ALA A 498 15.20 -11.48 -16.94
N LEU A 499 15.14 -12.82 -16.95
CA LEU A 499 15.55 -13.65 -15.83
C LEU A 499 17.02 -13.45 -15.49
N ARG A 500 17.90 -13.47 -16.50
CA ARG A 500 19.33 -13.24 -16.33
C ARG A 500 19.59 -11.88 -15.70
N LYS A 501 18.99 -10.80 -16.21
CA LYS A 501 19.14 -9.45 -15.65
C LYS A 501 18.61 -9.35 -14.22
N THR A 502 17.58 -10.12 -13.85
CA THR A 502 17.07 -10.18 -12.49
C THR A 502 18.05 -10.88 -11.54
N VAL A 503 18.47 -12.11 -11.85
CA VAL A 503 19.29 -12.93 -10.93
C VAL A 503 20.74 -12.47 -10.81
N CYS A 504 21.19 -11.62 -11.73
CA CYS A 504 22.52 -11.00 -11.74
C CYS A 504 22.53 -9.57 -11.16
N ASP A 505 21.42 -9.09 -10.58
CA ASP A 505 21.24 -7.71 -10.10
C ASP A 505 21.40 -6.62 -11.18
N SER A 506 21.44 -6.96 -12.46
CA SER A 506 21.67 -5.97 -13.53
C SER A 506 20.63 -4.84 -13.47
N TYR A 507 19.35 -5.14 -13.21
CA TYR A 507 18.34 -4.08 -13.04
C TYR A 507 18.58 -3.18 -11.82
N PHE A 508 18.97 -3.75 -10.68
CA PHE A 508 19.25 -2.95 -9.48
C PHE A 508 20.50 -2.08 -9.68
N ARG A 509 21.54 -2.59 -10.32
CA ARG A 509 22.74 -1.81 -10.67
C ARG A 509 22.42 -0.68 -11.63
N MET A 510 21.64 -0.95 -12.69
CA MET A 510 21.21 0.09 -13.61
C MET A 510 20.36 1.15 -12.90
N SER A 511 19.43 0.74 -12.02
CA SER A 511 18.63 1.66 -11.21
C SER A 511 19.46 2.50 -10.24
N ALA A 512 20.51 1.93 -9.64
CA ALA A 512 21.42 2.66 -8.76
C ALA A 512 22.22 3.74 -9.51
N ASN A 513 22.58 3.47 -10.78
CA ASN A 513 23.25 4.43 -11.65
C ASN A 513 22.29 5.51 -12.22
N MET A 514 20.98 5.28 -12.12
CA MET A 514 19.92 6.18 -12.60
C MET A 514 18.87 6.40 -11.50
N PRO A 515 19.21 7.04 -10.37
CA PRO A 515 18.34 7.13 -9.19
C PRO A 515 17.03 7.91 -9.41
N GLY A 516 16.94 8.69 -10.50
CA GLY A 516 15.71 9.37 -10.92
C GLY A 516 14.76 8.51 -11.78
N ASP A 517 15.21 7.36 -12.29
CA ASP A 517 14.39 6.49 -13.13
C ASP A 517 13.53 5.55 -12.27
N LYS A 518 12.36 6.05 -11.89
CA LYS A 518 11.40 5.28 -11.09
C LYS A 518 10.85 4.07 -11.84
N ALA A 519 10.77 4.11 -13.16
CA ALA A 519 10.28 2.99 -13.96
C ALA A 519 11.27 1.82 -13.93
N LEU A 520 12.57 2.11 -14.06
CA LEU A 520 13.62 1.11 -13.94
C LEU A 520 13.70 0.53 -12.53
N SER A 521 13.59 1.38 -11.50
CA SER A 521 13.55 0.90 -10.11
C SER A 521 12.34 -0.01 -9.86
N ALA A 522 11.16 0.38 -10.35
CA ALA A 522 9.95 -0.43 -10.25
C ALA A 522 10.08 -1.77 -11.01
N LYS A 523 10.72 -1.78 -12.18
CA LYS A 523 11.05 -3.01 -12.95
C LYS A 523 12.01 -3.93 -12.18
N ALA A 524 13.05 -3.38 -11.56
CA ALA A 524 13.99 -4.16 -10.75
C ALA A 524 13.26 -4.87 -9.59
N ARG A 525 12.41 -4.13 -8.87
CA ARG A 525 11.63 -4.62 -7.73
C ARG A 525 10.60 -5.67 -8.14
N ALA A 526 9.81 -5.39 -9.18
CA ALA A 526 8.76 -6.30 -9.64
C ALA A 526 9.34 -7.63 -10.13
N THR A 527 10.44 -7.59 -10.89
CA THR A 527 11.09 -8.81 -11.38
C THR A 527 11.75 -9.59 -10.24
N ALA A 528 12.41 -8.94 -9.29
CA ALA A 528 12.99 -9.57 -8.11
C ALA A 528 11.94 -10.26 -7.23
N TRP A 529 10.86 -9.56 -6.88
CA TRP A 529 9.71 -10.13 -6.18
C TRP A 529 9.18 -11.36 -6.92
N SER A 530 8.89 -11.21 -8.22
CA SER A 530 8.25 -12.27 -8.99
C SER A 530 9.12 -13.52 -9.11
N PHE A 531 10.44 -13.38 -9.28
CA PHE A 531 11.33 -14.54 -9.39
C PHE A 531 11.52 -15.21 -8.02
N PHE A 532 11.69 -14.43 -6.94
CA PHE A 532 11.72 -14.99 -5.59
C PHE A 532 10.44 -15.77 -5.26
N TYR A 533 9.28 -15.18 -5.57
CA TYR A 533 7.98 -15.79 -5.36
C TYR A 533 7.81 -17.11 -6.12
N TYR A 534 8.22 -17.14 -7.40
CA TYR A 534 8.24 -18.36 -8.19
C TYR A 534 9.23 -19.40 -7.64
N ALA A 535 10.47 -18.99 -7.37
CA ALA A 535 11.54 -19.90 -6.97
C ALA A 535 11.23 -20.60 -5.65
N THR A 536 10.71 -19.88 -4.67
CA THR A 536 10.38 -20.44 -3.34
C THR A 536 9.18 -21.38 -3.37
N ARG A 537 8.24 -21.20 -4.31
CA ARG A 537 7.01 -22.02 -4.41
C ARG A 537 7.11 -23.20 -5.39
N LYS A 538 7.83 -23.04 -6.49
CA LYS A 538 7.90 -24.03 -7.58
C LYS A 538 9.25 -24.69 -7.73
N GLN A 539 10.31 -24.04 -7.27
CA GLN A 539 11.69 -24.50 -7.44
C GLN A 539 12.43 -24.53 -6.10
N THR A 540 11.74 -24.92 -5.03
CA THR A 540 12.22 -24.82 -3.63
C THR A 540 13.57 -25.52 -3.42
N GLU A 541 13.78 -26.68 -4.06
CA GLU A 541 15.05 -27.42 -3.99
C GLU A 541 16.20 -26.69 -4.72
N LEU A 542 15.94 -26.19 -5.93
CA LEU A 542 16.91 -25.42 -6.71
C LEU A 542 17.25 -24.09 -6.03
N PHE A 543 16.25 -23.44 -5.45
CA PHE A 543 16.42 -22.24 -4.64
C PHE A 543 17.31 -22.52 -3.41
N SER A 544 17.05 -23.62 -2.70
CA SER A 544 17.89 -24.05 -1.58
C SER A 544 19.32 -24.43 -2.02
N ALA A 545 19.50 -24.98 -3.23
CA ALA A 545 20.81 -25.20 -3.82
C ALA A 545 21.53 -23.88 -4.15
N TYR A 546 20.80 -22.89 -4.67
CA TYR A 546 21.34 -21.56 -4.95
C TYR A 546 21.84 -20.85 -3.69
N LEU A 547 21.08 -20.90 -2.60
CA LEU A 547 21.51 -20.33 -1.31
C LEU A 547 22.82 -20.98 -0.81
N ARG A 548 22.99 -22.29 -1.00
CA ARG A 548 24.24 -22.99 -0.67
C ARG A 548 25.41 -22.60 -1.57
N GLU A 549 25.16 -22.23 -2.83
CA GLU A 549 26.20 -21.68 -3.70
C GLU A 549 26.59 -20.25 -3.28
N LEU A 550 25.61 -19.42 -2.92
CA LEU A 550 25.87 -18.09 -2.35
C LEU A 550 26.67 -18.18 -1.06
N ALA A 551 26.38 -19.16 -0.20
CA ALA A 551 27.10 -19.40 1.06
C ALA A 551 28.62 -19.66 0.88
N ARG A 552 29.06 -20.05 -0.33
CA ARG A 552 30.48 -20.28 -0.66
C ARG A 552 31.18 -19.04 -1.21
N CYS A 553 30.44 -17.97 -1.47
CA CYS A 553 31.00 -16.73 -1.99
C CYS A 553 31.84 -16.00 -0.93
N PRO A 554 32.74 -15.10 -1.35
CA PRO A 554 33.46 -14.22 -0.45
C PRO A 554 32.52 -13.45 0.48
N ARG A 555 32.93 -13.32 1.73
CA ARG A 555 32.24 -12.50 2.73
C ARG A 555 32.58 -11.03 2.53
N ASP A 556 31.68 -10.17 2.98
CA ASP A 556 31.82 -8.71 3.07
C ASP A 556 32.09 -7.99 1.74
N LEU A 557 31.86 -8.67 0.62
CA LEU A 557 31.99 -8.14 -0.74
C LEU A 557 30.66 -8.24 -1.49
N GLU A 558 30.34 -7.21 -2.26
CA GLU A 558 29.26 -7.31 -3.24
C GLU A 558 29.67 -8.27 -4.35
N LEU A 559 28.80 -9.23 -4.65
CA LEU A 559 29.06 -10.26 -5.66
C LEU A 559 28.98 -9.65 -7.05
N SER A 560 29.91 -9.98 -7.94
CA SER A 560 29.85 -9.51 -9.34
C SER A 560 28.72 -10.21 -10.12
N GLU A 561 28.34 -9.67 -11.27
CA GLU A 561 27.33 -10.30 -12.14
C GLU A 561 27.78 -11.71 -12.57
N GLU A 562 29.06 -11.89 -12.88
CA GLU A 562 29.64 -13.19 -13.25
C GLU A 562 29.56 -14.20 -12.10
N MET A 563 29.80 -13.76 -10.86
CA MET A 563 29.70 -14.62 -9.69
C MET A 563 28.25 -15.05 -9.43
N LEU A 564 27.31 -14.12 -9.49
CA LEU A 564 25.89 -14.41 -9.33
C LEU A 564 25.38 -15.36 -10.41
N TRP A 565 25.77 -15.11 -11.67
CA TRP A 565 25.45 -15.98 -12.79
C TRP A 565 26.04 -17.38 -12.61
N SER A 566 27.29 -17.46 -12.15
CA SER A 566 27.98 -18.73 -11.89
C SER A 566 27.28 -19.54 -10.78
N CYS A 567 26.85 -18.89 -9.70
CA CYS A 567 26.03 -19.52 -8.65
C CYS A 567 24.68 -20.00 -9.18
N PHE A 568 24.00 -19.19 -10.01
CA PHE A 568 22.73 -19.56 -10.63
C PHE A 568 22.86 -20.76 -11.58
N ASN A 569 23.91 -20.79 -12.39
CA ASN A 569 24.16 -21.90 -13.32
C ASN A 569 24.37 -23.24 -12.58
N ARG A 570 25.15 -23.23 -11.49
CA ARG A 570 25.43 -24.44 -10.71
C ARG A 570 24.22 -24.98 -9.95
N SER A 571 23.22 -24.13 -9.68
CA SER A 571 22.00 -24.54 -8.99
C SER A 571 20.84 -24.78 -9.94
N PHE A 572 20.34 -23.74 -10.62
CA PHE A 572 19.13 -23.80 -11.44
C PHE A 572 19.37 -24.46 -12.81
N LEU A 573 20.53 -24.26 -13.43
CA LEU A 573 20.79 -24.69 -14.81
C LEU A 573 21.65 -25.95 -14.94
N LYS A 574 21.95 -26.64 -13.83
CA LYS A 574 22.80 -27.84 -13.84
C LYS A 574 22.31 -28.88 -14.86
N ASP A 575 21.00 -29.10 -14.88
CA ASP A 575 20.33 -30.10 -15.72
C ASP A 575 19.19 -29.49 -16.57
N ARG A 576 19.17 -28.16 -16.72
CA ARG A 576 18.06 -27.41 -17.35
C ARG A 576 18.58 -26.26 -18.19
N LYS A 577 17.84 -25.90 -19.25
CA LYS A 577 18.16 -24.70 -20.05
C LYS A 577 17.53 -23.46 -19.41
N LEU A 578 18.19 -22.32 -19.59
CA LEU A 578 17.71 -21.03 -19.11
C LEU A 578 16.30 -20.71 -19.63
N ASP A 579 16.06 -20.96 -20.92
CA ASP A 579 14.78 -20.67 -21.58
C ASP A 579 13.60 -21.41 -20.93
N ASP A 580 13.83 -22.64 -20.48
CA ASP A 580 12.78 -23.47 -19.88
C ASP A 580 12.34 -22.88 -18.54
N ILE A 581 13.31 -22.55 -17.67
CA ILE A 581 13.03 -21.96 -16.36
C ILE A 581 12.43 -20.56 -16.51
N ALA A 582 12.95 -19.77 -17.44
CA ALA A 582 12.46 -18.42 -17.67
C ALA A 582 11.02 -18.41 -18.19
N ARG A 583 10.67 -19.34 -19.09
CA ARG A 583 9.30 -19.49 -19.58
C ARG A 583 8.36 -19.97 -18.49
N GLU A 584 8.77 -20.96 -17.69
CA GLU A 584 7.97 -21.42 -16.55
C GLU A 584 7.70 -20.30 -15.54
N TRP A 585 8.72 -19.50 -15.22
CA TRP A 585 8.59 -18.34 -14.35
C TRP A 585 7.61 -17.31 -14.91
N ASP A 586 7.80 -16.86 -16.15
CA ASP A 586 6.95 -15.84 -16.78
C ASP A 586 5.49 -16.31 -16.88
N VAL A 587 5.25 -17.56 -17.31
CA VAL A 587 3.90 -18.14 -17.38
C VAL A 587 3.28 -18.24 -15.98
N TYR A 588 4.03 -18.72 -15.00
CA TYR A 588 3.55 -18.87 -13.62
C TYR A 588 3.09 -17.53 -13.05
N ILE A 589 3.90 -16.48 -13.18
CA ILE A 589 3.58 -15.15 -12.62
C ILE A 589 2.41 -14.49 -13.35
N ARG A 590 2.29 -14.65 -14.66
CA ARG A 590 1.14 -14.11 -15.41
C ARG A 590 -0.18 -14.78 -15.00
N GLN A 591 -0.14 -16.05 -14.64
CA GLN A 591 -1.30 -16.83 -14.22
C GLN A 591 -1.64 -16.70 -12.73
N GLU A 592 -0.72 -16.19 -11.91
CA GLU A 592 -0.95 -16.04 -10.47
C GLU A 592 -2.13 -15.07 -10.22
N PRO A 593 -3.14 -15.48 -9.43
CA PRO A 593 -4.25 -14.60 -9.06
C PRO A 593 -3.77 -13.53 -8.08
N LEU A 594 -4.37 -12.35 -8.17
CA LEU A 594 -4.12 -11.30 -7.18
C LEU A 594 -5.10 -11.43 -6.02
N GLU A 595 -4.58 -11.59 -4.80
CA GLU A 595 -5.42 -11.49 -3.61
C GLU A 595 -6.03 -10.10 -3.51
N GLY A 596 -7.35 -10.03 -3.31
CA GLY A 596 -8.05 -8.75 -3.28
C GLY A 596 -8.17 -8.07 -4.65
N GLU A 597 -7.91 -8.75 -5.77
CA GLU A 597 -8.21 -8.22 -7.13
C GLU A 597 -9.63 -7.65 -7.22
N ARG A 598 -10.58 -8.36 -6.58
CA ARG A 598 -11.96 -7.90 -6.42
C ARG A 598 -12.04 -6.59 -5.65
N MET A 599 -11.36 -6.47 -4.51
CA MET A 599 -11.33 -5.25 -3.71
C MET A 599 -10.78 -4.06 -4.50
N PHE A 600 -9.67 -4.24 -5.23
CA PHE A 600 -9.10 -3.16 -6.02
C PHE A 600 -10.02 -2.75 -7.18
N THR A 601 -10.69 -3.72 -7.80
CA THR A 601 -11.73 -3.45 -8.81
C THR A 601 -12.89 -2.63 -8.22
N LEU A 602 -13.29 -2.92 -6.98
CA LEU A 602 -14.36 -2.20 -6.28
C LEU A 602 -13.95 -0.80 -5.84
N ILE A 603 -12.71 -0.61 -5.38
CA ILE A 603 -12.16 0.72 -5.08
C ILE A 603 -12.17 1.58 -6.35
N ARG A 604 -11.82 1.01 -7.50
CA ARG A 604 -11.91 1.72 -8.78
C ARG A 604 -13.34 2.02 -9.21
N ALA A 605 -14.25 1.05 -9.07
CA ALA A 605 -15.66 1.29 -9.36
C ALA A 605 -16.24 2.40 -8.47
N ALA A 606 -15.83 2.43 -7.20
CA ALA A 606 -16.18 3.51 -6.27
C ALA A 606 -15.59 4.85 -6.76
N GLN A 607 -14.30 4.91 -7.14
CA GLN A 607 -13.69 6.11 -7.74
C GLN A 607 -14.55 6.66 -8.89
N GLU A 608 -14.99 5.80 -9.80
CA GLU A 608 -15.81 6.20 -10.95
C GLU A 608 -17.22 6.66 -10.57
N GLU A 609 -17.88 5.95 -9.64
CA GLU A 609 -19.21 6.31 -9.10
C GLU A 609 -19.19 7.69 -8.40
N PHE A 610 -18.06 8.05 -7.78
CA PHE A 610 -17.85 9.36 -7.14
C PHE A 610 -17.49 10.49 -8.11
N GLY A 611 -17.53 10.26 -9.44
CA GLY A 611 -17.54 11.33 -10.44
C GLY A 611 -16.34 11.43 -11.37
N PHE A 612 -15.54 10.36 -11.52
CA PHE A 612 -14.44 10.35 -12.51
C PHE A 612 -14.88 10.00 -13.94
N ASP A 613 -16.08 9.43 -14.15
CA ASP A 613 -16.78 9.42 -15.43
C ASP A 613 -18.26 9.03 -15.23
N ARG A 614 -19.20 9.94 -15.52
CA ARG A 614 -20.65 9.70 -15.38
C ARG A 614 -21.25 8.86 -16.52
N ALA A 615 -20.48 7.94 -17.10
CA ALA A 615 -20.98 7.06 -18.16
C ALA A 615 -21.46 5.71 -17.56
N PRO A 616 -22.68 5.24 -17.85
CA PRO A 616 -23.18 3.95 -17.35
C PRO A 616 -22.33 2.74 -17.77
N ASP A 617 -21.51 2.87 -18.82
CA ASP A 617 -20.55 1.85 -19.26
C ASP A 617 -19.16 1.95 -18.60
N ALA A 618 -18.88 3.00 -17.83
CA ALA A 618 -17.57 3.22 -17.18
C ALA A 618 -17.22 2.09 -16.22
N ARG A 619 -18.15 1.72 -15.33
CA ARG A 619 -17.99 0.60 -14.38
C ARG A 619 -17.68 -0.73 -15.07
N ARG A 620 -18.31 -1.00 -16.22
CA ARG A 620 -18.08 -2.20 -17.03
C ARG A 620 -16.71 -2.15 -17.73
N ASN A 621 -16.32 -1.00 -18.27
CA ASN A 621 -15.04 -0.80 -18.94
C ASN A 621 -13.85 -0.77 -17.95
N ALA A 622 -14.07 -0.30 -16.73
CA ALA A 622 -13.14 -0.35 -15.62
C ALA A 622 -12.90 -1.76 -15.12
N MET A 623 -13.98 -2.54 -14.98
CA MET A 623 -13.92 -3.97 -14.66
C MET A 623 -13.19 -4.77 -15.75
N MET A 624 -13.39 -4.43 -17.03
CA MET A 624 -12.72 -5.09 -18.16
C MET A 624 -11.26 -4.64 -18.35
N SER A 625 -10.88 -3.46 -17.85
CA SER A 625 -9.51 -2.91 -17.91
C SER A 625 -8.70 -3.09 -16.62
N ALA A 626 -9.32 -3.59 -15.55
CA ALA A 626 -8.69 -3.84 -14.25
C ALA A 626 -7.55 -4.88 -14.32
N SER A 627 -7.44 -5.67 -15.40
CA SER A 627 -6.30 -6.56 -15.61
C SER A 627 -5.00 -5.85 -16.06
N GLY A 628 -5.04 -4.52 -16.33
CA GLY A 628 -3.92 -3.79 -16.95
C GLY A 628 -3.31 -2.61 -16.18
N LEU A 629 -4.00 -1.96 -15.26
CA LEU A 629 -3.51 -0.69 -14.66
C LEU A 629 -4.11 -0.47 -13.27
N LEU A 630 -3.76 -1.35 -12.32
CA LEU A 630 -4.15 -1.22 -10.92
C LEU A 630 -3.16 -0.30 -10.20
N PHE A 631 -3.67 0.56 -9.31
CA PHE A 631 -3.00 1.47 -8.36
C PHE A 631 -2.81 2.94 -8.75
N SER A 632 -3.76 3.76 -8.27
CA SER A 632 -3.64 5.21 -8.10
C SER A 632 -2.86 5.62 -6.85
N ASN A 633 -2.63 4.74 -5.87
CA ASN A 633 -2.10 5.17 -4.56
C ASN A 633 -0.59 4.94 -4.38
N SER A 634 0.06 4.19 -5.26
CA SER A 634 1.52 4.08 -5.22
C SER A 634 2.11 5.19 -6.08
N ALA A 635 2.72 6.21 -5.46
CA ALA A 635 3.49 7.23 -6.16
C ALA A 635 4.53 6.61 -7.11
N ILE A 636 5.08 5.44 -6.74
CA ILE A 636 6.02 4.66 -7.57
C ILE A 636 5.37 4.19 -8.88
N ILE A 637 4.13 3.70 -8.84
CA ILE A 637 3.40 3.26 -10.03
C ILE A 637 2.89 4.44 -10.85
N GLN A 638 2.33 5.47 -10.22
CA GLN A 638 1.92 6.68 -10.92
C GLN A 638 3.09 7.33 -11.67
N GLU A 639 4.27 7.40 -11.03
CA GLU A 639 5.45 7.98 -11.66
C GLU A 639 6.10 7.04 -12.67
N ALA A 640 6.08 5.72 -12.47
CA ALA A 640 6.51 4.77 -13.51
C ALA A 640 5.59 4.82 -14.75
N ILE A 641 4.28 5.03 -14.56
CA ILE A 641 3.32 5.23 -15.65
C ILE A 641 3.56 6.58 -16.34
N LYS A 642 3.67 7.68 -15.57
CA LYS A 642 3.96 9.03 -16.10
C LYS A 642 5.29 9.07 -16.85
N ALA A 643 6.37 8.53 -16.27
CA ALA A 643 7.68 8.42 -16.92
C ALA A 643 7.64 7.52 -18.16
N GLY A 644 6.84 6.45 -18.11
CA GLY A 644 6.59 5.56 -19.23
C GLY A 644 5.75 6.17 -20.36
N MET A 645 5.04 7.27 -20.12
CA MET A 645 4.32 8.05 -21.13
C MET A 645 5.16 9.23 -21.68
N SER A 646 6.11 9.75 -20.90
CA SER A 646 6.99 10.86 -21.31
C SER A 646 8.28 10.40 -22.02
N GLY A 647 8.65 9.12 -21.99
CA GLY A 647 9.87 8.57 -22.59
C GLY A 647 9.86 8.42 -24.13
N GLY A 648 8.93 9.06 -24.83
CA GLY A 648 8.78 8.99 -26.28
C GLY A 648 9.51 10.10 -27.04
N ALA A 649 10.82 10.27 -26.86
CA ALA A 649 11.71 10.93 -27.84
C ALA A 649 13.17 10.94 -27.34
N GLY A 650 14.09 10.41 -28.16
CA GLY A 650 15.51 10.76 -28.06
C GLY A 650 16.45 9.65 -27.56
N PHE A 651 16.60 8.58 -28.33
CA PHE A 651 17.90 7.89 -28.35
C PHE A 651 18.88 8.75 -29.17
N PRO A 652 20.09 9.07 -28.68
CA PRO A 652 21.12 9.70 -29.49
C PRO A 652 21.56 8.73 -30.60
N GLY A 653 21.61 9.25 -31.83
CA GLY A 653 21.74 8.48 -33.06
C GLY A 653 22.99 7.61 -33.16
N VAL A 654 22.79 6.41 -33.68
CA VAL A 654 23.82 5.58 -34.31
C VAL A 654 24.04 6.11 -35.73
N PRO A 655 25.28 6.38 -36.18
CA PRO A 655 25.55 6.79 -37.57
C PRO A 655 25.17 5.69 -38.57
N GLY A 656 24.46 6.09 -39.62
CA GLY A 656 23.70 5.20 -40.48
C GLY A 656 24.53 4.29 -41.41
N ALA A 657 23.99 3.09 -41.63
CA ALA A 657 24.27 2.27 -42.79
C ALA A 657 23.09 2.42 -43.78
N GLY A 658 23.38 2.86 -45.00
CA GLY A 658 22.39 3.08 -46.06
C GLY A 658 21.74 1.78 -46.56
N PRO A 659 20.58 1.87 -47.24
CA PRO A 659 19.82 0.70 -47.68
C PRO A 659 20.46 0.02 -48.90
N PRO A 660 20.30 -1.31 -49.06
CA PRO A 660 20.89 -2.05 -50.17
C PRO A 660 20.10 -1.83 -51.46
N GLY A 661 20.81 -1.41 -52.50
CA GLY A 661 20.33 -1.36 -53.87
C GLY A 661 20.23 -2.76 -54.48
N THR A 662 19.12 -3.01 -55.15
CA THR A 662 18.84 -4.17 -55.98
C THR A 662 19.59 -4.11 -57.32
N GLY A 663 20.17 -5.23 -57.77
CA GLY A 663 20.19 -5.57 -59.20
C GLY A 663 21.50 -6.08 -59.82
N VAL A 664 21.45 -7.37 -60.21
CA VAL A 664 21.96 -7.99 -61.46
C VAL A 664 23.49 -8.15 -61.66
N GLY A 665 23.92 -9.41 -61.86
CA GLY A 665 25.30 -9.82 -62.25
C GLY A 665 25.61 -9.65 -63.75
N PRO A 666 26.52 -10.42 -64.40
CA PRO A 666 27.37 -11.53 -63.91
C PRO A 666 28.87 -11.46 -64.36
N GLY A 667 29.68 -12.38 -63.83
CA GLY A 667 30.85 -12.94 -64.55
C GLY A 667 32.24 -12.56 -64.04
N GLY A 668 33.14 -13.54 -64.00
CA GLY A 668 34.60 -13.30 -64.04
C GLY A 668 35.43 -14.03 -62.98
N GLU A 669 35.99 -15.16 -63.41
CA GLU A 669 37.22 -15.86 -63.00
C GLU A 669 38.24 -15.19 -62.06
N GLY A 670 38.96 -16.02 -61.29
CA GLY A 670 40.42 -15.84 -61.15
C GLY A 670 41.01 -15.78 -59.73
N SER A 671 41.43 -16.95 -59.22
CA SER A 671 42.67 -17.22 -58.46
C SER A 671 43.41 -16.07 -57.74
N ARG A 672 43.50 -16.14 -56.41
CA ARG A 672 44.73 -16.47 -55.65
C ARG A 672 44.44 -16.59 -54.16
#